data_AF-A0A1W9VF98-F1
#
_entry.id   AF-A0A1W9VF98-F1
#
_cell.length_a   1.000
_cell.length_b   1.000
_cell.length_c   1.000
_cell.angle_alpha   90.00
_cell.angle_beta   90.00
_cell.angle_gamma   90.00
#
_symmetry.space_group_name_H-M   'P 1'
#
loop_
_entity.id
_entity.type
_entity.pdbx_description
1 polymer ?
#
loop_
_entity_poly.entity_id
_entity_poly.type
_entity_poly.pdbx_seq_one_letter_code
_entity_poly.pdbx_strand_id
1 'polypeptide(L)'
;MQALIIALAGSVNRRTWRGTAASLYTRHALRTTGIVALALLIALMGTVSISIAQEPSLHPTFPLLDEYGSNVLDSGNPVSTMKTCGKCHDTDYIESHSYHASLGMDQFTEAGNVPNGRAWEQSPGSFGKWNPLIYRYLTPKGDELLDLGTPGWVQSVGFRHVGGGPAMTTPEGQYLPSVTPQKDDPATLYMSPASGEAILWNWQKSGVVEMNCFLCHIPNPNNQARKNELEAGNFKWANTATLFGTGIVNKSFPGYDWNLEAFTDKGELARPYITLQDPDNQNCGLCHGEVHTANNTPFVRAGCDWNTATTGEIISPQRLFRTGMNLQDKESLSRAWDIHAERVVDCVDCHPSTNNPVYFEGSKDQSLSHLIFDARRIDIVDYLHQPSHDFAKGQSAQSTIAPDYNGTMRRCEGCHDPNAVHDWLPYKEAHFNAVSCETCHIPKMYGPAFRQVDWTVVNLDGSFQNECRGAEGDPSEVTTLITGYNPVLFPQNRLEGNTPLAPFNLVSSWYWIQGDPPRPVRQFDLKAAYLDGDNYRADILAAFDSNGDGQLDDAELRIDDQAKENLVKGNLEALGLENPRIVAEIQPYSINHNVTNGEWATRECAECHSSQSRAAEAMLLATYLPGDVSPQFFGDEKIAHAGEFKTNETGGLSYHPDVAKEGLYIFGYSSVGWIDWLGILAFLGTMLGVIAHGGIRVYTAIKMPQHHEHKYKRVYMYTIYERLWHWIQAIVILLLIFTGLIIHKPDMFGIFDFKYSVQVHNVLGFILFADALFSAFYHLASGEIKQYLPQPSGFFHNMIEQATFYVKGIFTDEEHPFEKTPQHKLNPMQQLTYFITLRKVRCT
;
A
#
# COMPACT_ATOMS: atom_id res chain seq x y z
N MET A 1 -39.74 14.14 23.34
CA MET A 1 -40.99 14.39 24.08
C MET A 1 -41.42 13.07 24.70
N GLN A 2 -41.29 12.91 26.03
CA GLN A 2 -41.75 11.82 26.94
C GLN A 2 -41.17 10.39 26.70
N ALA A 3 -40.76 9.55 27.66
CA ALA A 3 -40.44 9.55 29.10
C ALA A 3 -39.87 8.11 29.38
N LEU A 4 -38.64 7.87 29.88
CA LEU A 4 -38.12 7.82 31.26
C LEU A 4 -39.02 7.13 32.32
N ILE A 5 -38.65 5.92 32.82
CA ILE A 5 -38.70 5.50 34.24
C ILE A 5 -37.60 4.42 34.51
N ILE A 6 -36.84 4.64 35.59
CA ILE A 6 -35.73 3.86 36.17
C ILE A 6 -36.21 3.20 37.49
N ALA A 7 -35.42 2.23 37.99
CA ALA A 7 -35.24 1.78 39.41
C ALA A 7 -36.18 0.67 39.94
N LEU A 8 -35.75 -0.32 40.75
CA LEU A 8 -34.50 -0.58 41.48
C LEU A 8 -34.45 -2.05 42.01
N ALA A 9 -33.25 -2.63 41.97
CA ALA A 9 -32.53 -3.43 42.99
C ALA A 9 -33.08 -4.71 43.68
N GLY A 10 -32.21 -5.75 43.63
CA GLY A 10 -31.92 -6.70 44.71
C GLY A 10 -32.82 -7.95 44.81
N SER A 11 -32.40 -9.14 45.24
CA SER A 11 -31.12 -9.75 45.56
C SER A 11 -31.45 -11.20 46.00
N VAL A 12 -30.53 -12.17 45.81
CA VAL A 12 -30.27 -13.31 46.73
C VAL A 12 -31.19 -14.57 46.67
N ASN A 13 -30.58 -15.64 46.12
CA ASN A 13 -30.41 -17.03 46.61
C ASN A 13 -31.58 -18.03 46.82
N ARG A 14 -31.39 -19.15 46.10
CA ARG A 14 -31.23 -20.57 46.54
C ARG A 14 -32.29 -21.29 47.39
N ARG A 15 -32.73 -22.39 46.76
CA ARG A 15 -32.82 -23.80 47.23
C ARG A 15 -34.05 -24.26 48.01
N THR A 16 -34.42 -25.51 47.64
CA THR A 16 -35.03 -26.63 48.40
C THR A 16 -36.43 -27.02 47.94
N TRP A 17 -36.88 -28.29 47.84
CA TRP A 17 -36.33 -29.65 48.04
C TRP A 17 -37.40 -30.68 47.57
N ARG A 18 -36.97 -31.91 47.17
CA ARG A 18 -37.63 -33.26 47.28
C ARG A 18 -39.10 -33.47 46.80
N GLY A 19 -39.53 -34.56 46.16
CA GLY A 19 -39.05 -35.93 46.01
C GLY A 19 -40.18 -36.94 46.38
N THR A 20 -40.29 -38.04 45.61
CA THR A 20 -41.11 -39.29 45.79
C THR A 20 -42.57 -39.32 45.31
N ALA A 21 -43.20 -40.43 44.89
CA ALA A 21 -42.88 -41.70 44.19
C ALA A 21 -44.20 -42.53 44.10
N ALA A 22 -44.28 -43.50 43.16
CA ALA A 22 -45.33 -44.53 42.92
C ALA A 22 -46.56 -44.06 42.09
N SER A 23 -47.10 -44.79 41.11
CA SER A 23 -47.26 -46.24 40.91
C SER A 23 -47.34 -46.61 39.42
N LEU A 24 -46.86 -47.82 39.08
CA LEU A 24 -46.98 -48.49 37.79
C LEU A 24 -48.41 -48.96 37.51
N TYR A 25 -48.81 -48.97 36.24
CA TYR A 25 -49.28 -50.13 35.43
C TYR A 25 -50.01 -49.59 34.18
N THR A 26 -49.86 -50.29 33.06
CA THR A 26 -50.38 -50.00 31.70
C THR A 26 -49.58 -49.01 30.84
N ARG A 27 -48.61 -49.51 30.05
CA ARG A 27 -48.16 -48.95 28.76
C ARG A 27 -47.07 -49.83 28.11
N HIS A 28 -47.37 -51.11 27.87
CA HIS A 28 -46.47 -51.99 27.09
C HIS A 28 -47.01 -52.42 25.72
N ALA A 29 -48.18 -51.93 25.30
CA ALA A 29 -48.78 -52.28 24.00
C ALA A 29 -48.67 -51.19 22.91
N LEU A 30 -48.02 -50.04 23.17
CA LEU A 30 -47.90 -48.94 22.20
C LEU A 30 -46.46 -48.62 21.73
N ARG A 31 -45.44 -49.35 22.21
CA ARG A 31 -44.03 -49.10 21.83
C ARG A 31 -43.54 -49.96 20.67
N THR A 32 -44.19 -51.09 20.37
CA THR A 32 -43.75 -52.00 19.30
C THR A 32 -44.32 -51.64 17.93
N THR A 33 -45.49 -50.98 17.85
CA THR A 33 -46.05 -50.48 16.58
C THR A 33 -45.44 -49.16 16.12
N GLY A 34 -44.96 -48.31 17.03
CA GLY A 34 -44.28 -47.04 16.66
C GLY A 34 -42.88 -47.23 16.09
N ILE A 35 -42.15 -48.26 16.53
CA ILE A 35 -40.77 -48.52 16.07
C ILE A 35 -40.76 -49.15 14.67
N VAL A 36 -41.75 -50.00 14.35
CA VAL A 36 -41.86 -50.60 13.00
C VAL A 36 -42.32 -49.57 11.97
N ALA A 37 -43.22 -48.65 12.34
CA ALA A 37 -43.64 -47.56 11.44
C ALA A 37 -42.51 -46.56 11.16
N LEU A 38 -41.64 -46.28 12.14
CA LEU A 38 -40.48 -45.41 11.94
C LEU A 38 -39.38 -46.09 11.11
N ALA A 39 -39.17 -47.40 11.29
CA ALA A 39 -38.22 -48.17 10.48
C ALA A 39 -38.68 -48.31 9.01
N LEU A 40 -39.99 -48.44 8.76
CA LEU A 40 -40.54 -48.45 7.39
C LEU A 40 -40.50 -47.07 6.72
N LEU A 41 -40.62 -45.96 7.48
CA LEU A 41 -40.43 -44.61 6.93
C LEU A 41 -38.95 -44.36 6.56
N ILE A 42 -38.01 -44.84 7.38
CA ILE A 42 -36.57 -44.73 7.11
C ILE A 42 -36.18 -45.63 5.92
N ALA A 43 -36.81 -46.80 5.76
CA ALA A 43 -36.58 -47.67 4.61
C ALA A 43 -37.20 -47.12 3.30
N LEU A 44 -38.35 -46.41 3.35
CA LEU A 44 -38.91 -45.74 2.17
C LEU A 44 -38.20 -44.42 1.81
N MET A 45 -37.52 -43.77 2.75
CA MET A 45 -36.65 -42.62 2.47
C MET A 45 -35.27 -43.02 1.93
N GLY A 46 -34.93 -44.31 1.96
CA GLY A 46 -33.63 -44.84 1.49
C GLY A 46 -33.49 -45.07 -0.01
N THR A 47 -34.51 -44.76 -0.84
CA THR A 47 -34.45 -44.90 -2.31
C THR A 47 -34.94 -43.67 -3.06
N VAL A 48 -34.78 -42.48 -2.47
CA VAL A 48 -34.69 -41.26 -3.28
C VAL A 48 -33.20 -41.03 -3.46
N SER A 49 -32.66 -41.50 -4.57
CA SER A 49 -31.46 -40.90 -5.14
C SER A 49 -31.78 -39.43 -5.28
N ILE A 50 -31.34 -38.61 -4.33
CA ILE A 50 -31.20 -37.19 -4.56
C ILE A 50 -30.14 -37.15 -5.66
N SER A 51 -30.59 -37.10 -6.91
CA SER A 51 -29.79 -36.45 -7.94
C SER A 51 -29.48 -35.10 -7.34
N ILE A 52 -28.25 -34.93 -6.86
CA ILE A 52 -27.68 -33.62 -6.71
C ILE A 52 -27.84 -33.04 -8.11
N ALA A 53 -28.84 -32.19 -8.29
CA ALA A 53 -28.93 -31.35 -9.46
C ALA A 53 -27.66 -30.51 -9.39
N GLN A 54 -26.64 -30.96 -10.11
CA GLN A 54 -25.41 -30.24 -10.34
C GLN A 54 -25.85 -28.86 -10.81
N GLU A 55 -25.41 -27.82 -10.08
CA GLU A 55 -25.61 -26.41 -10.42
C GLU A 55 -25.50 -26.24 -11.95
N PRO A 56 -26.38 -25.44 -12.59
CA PRO A 56 -26.33 -25.25 -14.02
C PRO A 56 -25.00 -24.62 -14.41
N SER A 57 -24.02 -25.45 -14.77
CA SER A 57 -22.79 -25.04 -15.44
C SER A 57 -23.19 -24.36 -16.74
N LEU A 58 -22.79 -23.10 -16.89
CA LEU A 58 -22.90 -22.37 -18.17
C LEU A 58 -22.10 -23.08 -19.28
N HIS A 59 -21.08 -23.85 -18.92
CA HIS A 59 -20.29 -24.64 -19.87
C HIS A 59 -21.04 -25.93 -20.29
N PRO A 60 -21.29 -26.12 -21.60
CA PRO A 60 -21.77 -27.39 -22.13
C PRO A 60 -20.66 -28.46 -22.06
N THR A 61 -20.94 -29.70 -22.46
CA THR A 61 -19.85 -30.64 -22.80
C THR A 61 -19.14 -30.15 -24.05
N PHE A 62 -17.81 -30.31 -24.09
CA PHE A 62 -16.99 -29.85 -25.21
C PHE A 62 -15.79 -30.79 -25.41
N PRO A 63 -15.25 -30.91 -26.63
CA PRO A 63 -14.05 -31.69 -26.89
C PRO A 63 -12.80 -30.94 -26.41
N LEU A 64 -11.81 -31.68 -25.89
CA LEU A 64 -10.45 -31.16 -25.77
C LEU A 64 -9.73 -31.37 -27.10
N LEU A 65 -9.12 -30.32 -27.63
CA LEU A 65 -8.51 -30.30 -28.96
C LEU A 65 -7.02 -30.00 -28.88
N ASP A 66 -6.23 -30.57 -29.78
CA ASP A 66 -4.81 -30.24 -29.95
C ASP A 66 -4.60 -29.00 -30.84
N GLU A 67 -3.34 -28.61 -31.06
CA GLU A 67 -2.97 -27.43 -31.87
C GLU A 67 -3.50 -27.48 -33.31
N TYR A 68 -3.76 -28.69 -33.84
CA TYR A 68 -4.30 -28.91 -35.18
C TYR A 68 -5.83 -28.95 -35.19
N GLY A 69 -6.48 -28.78 -34.03
CA GLY A 69 -7.93 -28.86 -33.86
C GLY A 69 -8.48 -30.29 -33.88
N SER A 70 -7.63 -31.30 -33.73
CA SER A 70 -8.03 -32.70 -33.63
C SER A 70 -8.36 -33.04 -32.18
N ASN A 71 -9.27 -34.00 -31.96
CA ASN A 71 -9.57 -34.46 -30.60
C ASN A 71 -8.33 -35.09 -29.97
N VAL A 72 -8.01 -34.71 -28.74
CA VAL A 72 -6.80 -35.20 -28.04
C VAL A 72 -6.82 -36.71 -27.79
N LEU A 73 -8.00 -37.35 -27.75
CA LEU A 73 -8.12 -38.80 -27.66
C LEU A 73 -7.68 -39.51 -28.95
N ASP A 74 -7.90 -38.88 -30.10
CA ASP A 74 -7.54 -39.44 -31.40
C ASP A 74 -6.06 -39.21 -31.71
N SER A 75 -5.54 -38.02 -31.36
CA SER A 75 -4.18 -37.63 -31.68
C SER A 75 -3.15 -38.02 -30.62
N GLY A 76 -3.55 -38.14 -29.35
CA GLY A 76 -2.64 -38.31 -28.21
C GLY A 76 -1.75 -37.09 -27.93
N ASN A 77 -1.98 -35.97 -28.63
CA ASN A 77 -1.19 -34.76 -28.50
C ASN A 77 -1.59 -33.95 -27.25
N PRO A 78 -0.77 -32.97 -26.85
CA PRO A 78 -1.13 -31.99 -25.82
C PRO A 78 -2.38 -31.20 -26.20
N VAL A 79 -3.16 -30.76 -25.21
CA VAL A 79 -4.30 -29.87 -25.44
C VAL A 79 -3.84 -28.46 -25.82
N SER A 80 -4.48 -27.90 -26.84
CA SER A 80 -4.48 -26.49 -27.18
C SER A 80 -5.67 -25.81 -26.51
N THR A 81 -5.40 -24.91 -25.58
CA THR A 81 -6.44 -24.08 -24.94
C THR A 81 -7.05 -23.12 -25.96
N MET A 82 -6.24 -22.63 -26.89
CA MET A 82 -6.69 -21.72 -27.95
C MET A 82 -7.69 -22.41 -28.88
N LYS A 83 -7.45 -23.67 -29.30
CA LYS A 83 -8.41 -24.40 -30.15
C LYS A 83 -9.60 -24.94 -29.38
N THR A 84 -9.40 -25.38 -28.13
CA THR A 84 -10.45 -25.96 -27.28
C THR A 84 -11.48 -24.91 -26.89
N CYS A 85 -11.04 -23.83 -26.23
CA CYS A 85 -11.91 -22.74 -25.80
C CYS A 85 -12.38 -21.89 -26.99
N GLY A 86 -11.58 -21.85 -28.07
CA GLY A 86 -11.89 -21.20 -29.35
C GLY A 86 -13.15 -21.70 -30.07
N LYS A 87 -13.76 -22.80 -29.62
CA LYS A 87 -15.05 -23.28 -30.13
C LYS A 87 -16.23 -22.44 -29.67
N CYS A 88 -16.08 -21.72 -28.56
CA CYS A 88 -17.15 -20.91 -27.96
C CYS A 88 -16.73 -19.48 -27.66
N HIS A 89 -15.43 -19.22 -27.51
CA HIS A 89 -14.86 -17.91 -27.24
C HIS A 89 -13.95 -17.47 -28.38
N ASP A 90 -13.81 -16.17 -28.59
CA ASP A 90 -12.80 -15.61 -29.49
C ASP A 90 -11.45 -15.55 -28.78
N THR A 91 -10.74 -16.68 -28.78
CA THR A 91 -9.46 -16.80 -28.07
C THR A 91 -8.39 -15.88 -28.64
N ASP A 92 -8.44 -15.56 -29.94
CA ASP A 92 -7.49 -14.64 -30.58
C ASP A 92 -7.72 -13.20 -30.06
N TYR A 93 -8.98 -12.78 -29.93
CA TYR A 93 -9.32 -11.53 -29.24
C TYR A 93 -8.85 -11.54 -27.78
N ILE A 94 -9.12 -12.61 -27.05
CA ILE A 94 -8.77 -12.70 -25.63
C ILE A 94 -7.26 -12.57 -25.41
N GLU A 95 -6.44 -13.28 -26.20
CA GLU A 95 -4.98 -13.28 -26.05
C GLU A 95 -4.36 -11.94 -26.48
N SER A 96 -4.88 -11.33 -27.55
CA SER A 96 -4.43 -10.00 -27.99
C SER A 96 -4.88 -8.85 -27.08
N HIS A 97 -5.89 -9.06 -26.24
CA HIS A 97 -6.37 -8.13 -25.21
C HIS A 97 -6.04 -8.68 -23.82
N SER A 98 -4.78 -9.05 -23.63
CA SER A 98 -4.25 -9.58 -22.39
C SER A 98 -2.81 -9.11 -22.18
N TYR A 99 -2.63 -8.09 -21.35
CA TYR A 99 -1.28 -7.72 -20.88
C TYR A 99 -0.58 -8.89 -20.16
N HIS A 100 -1.34 -9.83 -19.58
CA HIS A 100 -0.77 -11.04 -18.99
C HIS A 100 -0.15 -11.98 -20.02
N ALA A 101 -0.64 -11.95 -21.27
CA ALA A 101 -0.03 -12.66 -22.40
C ALA A 101 1.13 -11.85 -23.02
N SER A 102 0.96 -10.54 -23.25
CA SER A 102 1.99 -9.72 -23.91
C SER A 102 3.21 -9.44 -23.02
N LEU A 103 2.99 -9.14 -21.73
CA LEU A 103 3.98 -8.66 -20.77
C LEU A 103 4.91 -7.56 -21.32
N GLY A 104 4.33 -6.62 -22.08
CA GLY A 104 5.03 -5.48 -22.68
C GLY A 104 5.65 -5.75 -24.05
N MET A 105 5.54 -6.97 -24.60
CA MET A 105 6.02 -7.30 -25.95
C MET A 105 5.36 -6.43 -27.04
N ASP A 106 4.11 -6.03 -26.85
CA ASP A 106 3.38 -5.10 -27.73
C ASP A 106 3.94 -3.67 -27.72
N GLN A 107 4.77 -3.35 -26.73
CA GLN A 107 5.41 -2.05 -26.52
C GLN A 107 6.94 -2.16 -26.61
N PHE A 108 7.44 -3.13 -27.39
CA PHE A 108 8.88 -3.38 -27.55
C PHE A 108 9.58 -2.24 -28.32
N THR A 109 10.77 -1.87 -27.87
CA THR A 109 11.62 -0.84 -28.47
C THR A 109 13.06 -1.34 -28.57
N GLU A 110 13.93 -0.59 -29.26
CA GLU A 110 15.37 -0.83 -29.15
C GLU A 110 15.85 -0.57 -27.71
N ALA A 111 16.88 -1.31 -27.27
CA ALA A 111 17.41 -1.20 -25.93
C ALA A 111 17.76 0.26 -25.58
N GLY A 112 17.27 0.74 -24.43
CA GLY A 112 17.48 2.09 -23.94
C GLY A 112 16.46 3.14 -24.42
N ASN A 113 15.53 2.76 -25.30
CA ASN A 113 14.46 3.66 -25.77
C ASN A 113 13.15 3.53 -24.98
N VAL A 114 13.10 2.72 -23.93
CA VAL A 114 11.93 2.62 -23.03
C VAL A 114 11.80 3.91 -22.21
N PRO A 115 10.67 4.63 -22.27
CA PRO A 115 10.47 5.84 -21.47
C PRO A 115 10.61 5.56 -19.97
N ASN A 116 11.44 6.35 -19.28
CA ASN A 116 11.78 6.17 -17.86
C ASN A 116 12.36 4.78 -17.51
N GLY A 117 12.85 4.05 -18.51
CA GLY A 117 13.51 2.76 -18.35
C GLY A 117 15.02 2.89 -18.16
N ARG A 118 15.68 1.78 -17.84
CA ARG A 118 17.15 1.71 -17.82
C ARG A 118 17.69 1.70 -19.25
N ALA A 119 18.95 2.09 -19.41
CA ALA A 119 19.62 2.22 -20.70
C ALA A 119 19.71 0.91 -21.52
N TRP A 120 19.36 -0.23 -20.93
CA TRP A 120 19.39 -1.55 -21.55
C TRP A 120 18.02 -2.21 -21.70
N GLU A 121 16.94 -1.59 -21.21
CA GLU A 121 15.60 -2.17 -21.28
C GLU A 121 14.99 -2.04 -22.67
N GLN A 122 14.19 -3.03 -23.06
CA GLN A 122 13.56 -3.11 -24.38
C GLN A 122 12.03 -3.03 -24.32
N SER A 123 11.43 -3.15 -23.14
CA SER A 123 10.00 -2.96 -22.97
C SER A 123 9.67 -2.53 -21.53
N PRO A 124 8.48 -1.96 -21.30
CA PRO A 124 8.03 -1.58 -19.97
C PRO A 124 7.54 -2.76 -19.11
N GLY A 125 7.37 -3.95 -19.69
CA GLY A 125 6.85 -5.16 -19.04
C GLY A 125 7.90 -6.23 -18.80
N SER A 126 7.54 -7.29 -18.05
CA SER A 126 8.49 -8.34 -17.62
C SER A 126 9.22 -9.05 -18.78
N PHE A 127 8.70 -8.98 -20.01
CA PHE A 127 9.43 -9.38 -21.21
C PHE A 127 10.20 -8.19 -21.79
N GLY A 128 11.44 -8.00 -21.35
CA GLY A 128 12.32 -6.91 -21.83
C GLY A 128 12.68 -5.86 -20.77
N LYS A 129 12.00 -5.85 -19.63
CA LYS A 129 12.36 -5.03 -18.45
C LYS A 129 13.36 -5.74 -17.54
N TRP A 130 14.28 -4.98 -16.95
CA TRP A 130 15.21 -5.47 -15.93
C TRP A 130 14.54 -5.46 -14.56
N ASN A 131 14.69 -6.58 -13.85
CA ASN A 131 14.26 -6.73 -12.46
C ASN A 131 15.44 -7.24 -11.63
N PRO A 132 16.04 -6.41 -10.75
CA PRO A 132 17.14 -6.83 -9.89
C PRO A 132 16.80 -8.01 -9.00
N LEU A 133 15.52 -8.24 -8.70
CA LEU A 133 15.11 -9.37 -7.88
C LEU A 133 15.30 -10.71 -8.62
N ILE A 134 15.17 -10.74 -9.95
CA ILE A 134 15.38 -11.95 -10.78
C ILE A 134 16.83 -12.02 -11.30
N TYR A 135 17.44 -10.86 -11.55
CA TYR A 135 18.81 -10.73 -12.08
C TYR A 135 19.02 -11.41 -13.43
N ARG A 136 18.02 -11.29 -14.32
CA ARG A 136 18.08 -11.86 -15.67
C ARG A 136 17.74 -10.84 -16.72
N TYR A 137 18.59 -10.75 -17.74
CA TYR A 137 18.55 -9.75 -18.79
C TYR A 137 18.15 -10.37 -20.13
N LEU A 138 16.98 -9.99 -20.67
CA LEU A 138 16.58 -10.33 -22.03
C LEU A 138 17.53 -9.65 -23.01
N THR A 139 18.36 -10.44 -23.67
CA THR A 139 19.42 -9.95 -24.54
C THR A 139 18.83 -9.33 -25.82
N PRO A 140 19.29 -8.15 -26.26
CA PRO A 140 18.86 -7.55 -27.51
C PRO A 140 19.37 -8.32 -28.73
N LYS A 141 18.71 -8.13 -29.87
CA LYS A 141 19.15 -8.71 -31.14
C LYS A 141 20.53 -8.19 -31.54
N GLY A 142 21.41 -9.09 -31.99
CA GLY A 142 22.77 -8.77 -32.41
C GLY A 142 23.80 -8.64 -31.28
N ASP A 143 23.40 -8.78 -30.02
CA ASP A 143 24.33 -8.79 -28.89
C ASP A 143 24.96 -10.17 -28.70
N GLU A 144 26.29 -10.25 -28.74
CA GLU A 144 27.05 -11.50 -28.68
C GLU A 144 27.07 -12.11 -27.27
N LEU A 145 26.84 -11.32 -26.22
CA LEU A 145 26.86 -11.76 -24.83
C LEU A 145 25.44 -12.09 -24.35
N LEU A 146 24.94 -13.27 -24.75
CA LEU A 146 23.63 -13.78 -24.35
C LEU A 146 23.54 -14.03 -22.84
N ASP A 147 22.51 -13.49 -22.18
CA ASP A 147 22.02 -13.92 -20.86
C ASP A 147 20.69 -14.68 -20.99
N LEU A 148 19.61 -14.00 -21.38
CA LEU A 148 18.35 -14.61 -21.76
C LEU A 148 18.06 -14.41 -23.24
N GLY A 149 17.86 -15.51 -23.95
CA GLY A 149 16.99 -15.53 -25.12
C GLY A 149 15.55 -15.85 -24.72
N THR A 150 14.61 -15.74 -25.65
CA THR A 150 13.18 -16.04 -25.43
C THR A 150 12.93 -17.41 -24.78
N PRO A 151 13.52 -18.55 -25.23
CA PRO A 151 13.26 -19.84 -24.57
C PRO A 151 13.78 -19.87 -23.13
N GLY A 152 14.93 -19.24 -22.85
CA GLY A 152 15.45 -19.10 -21.49
C GLY A 152 14.55 -18.23 -20.62
N TRP A 153 13.92 -17.20 -21.19
CA TRP A 153 12.96 -16.36 -20.47
C TRP A 153 11.71 -17.16 -20.11
N VAL A 154 11.18 -17.99 -21.03
CA VAL A 154 10.05 -18.89 -20.74
C VAL A 154 10.41 -19.87 -19.62
N GLN A 155 11.62 -20.42 -19.62
CA GLN A 155 12.10 -21.34 -18.58
C GLN A 155 12.24 -20.68 -17.19
N SER A 156 12.69 -19.42 -17.13
CA SER A 156 13.06 -18.77 -15.87
C SER A 156 12.01 -17.80 -15.31
N VAL A 157 11.20 -17.19 -16.17
CA VAL A 157 10.19 -16.18 -15.83
C VAL A 157 8.78 -16.67 -16.14
N GLY A 158 8.63 -17.70 -16.98
CA GLY A 158 7.32 -18.22 -17.42
C GLY A 158 6.42 -18.72 -16.29
N PHE A 159 6.96 -18.97 -15.10
CA PHE A 159 6.17 -19.29 -13.91
C PHE A 159 5.22 -18.15 -13.47
N ARG A 160 5.48 -16.89 -13.88
CA ARG A 160 4.60 -15.72 -13.68
C ARG A 160 3.88 -15.25 -14.95
N HIS A 161 4.02 -15.98 -16.05
CA HIS A 161 3.38 -15.69 -17.33
C HIS A 161 2.24 -16.69 -17.57
N VAL A 162 1.17 -16.28 -18.25
CA VAL A 162 0.03 -17.18 -18.52
C VAL A 162 0.19 -17.99 -19.81
N GLY A 163 1.24 -17.76 -20.59
CA GLY A 163 1.36 -18.24 -21.98
C GLY A 163 0.82 -17.21 -22.98
N GLY A 164 1.01 -17.44 -24.28
CA GLY A 164 0.73 -16.45 -25.33
C GLY A 164 1.91 -15.52 -25.57
N GLY A 165 1.70 -14.45 -26.35
CA GLY A 165 2.68 -13.41 -26.63
C GLY A 165 4.11 -13.93 -26.88
N PRO A 166 5.10 -13.57 -26.05
CA PRO A 166 6.51 -13.93 -26.26
C PRO A 166 6.78 -15.44 -26.16
N ALA A 167 5.85 -16.25 -25.64
CA ALA A 167 5.96 -17.70 -25.60
C ALA A 167 5.40 -18.38 -26.87
N MET A 168 4.80 -17.63 -27.80
CA MET A 168 4.23 -18.11 -29.06
C MET A 168 4.81 -17.43 -30.29
N THR A 169 5.09 -16.12 -30.20
CA THR A 169 5.51 -15.30 -31.33
C THR A 169 6.75 -14.48 -31.01
N THR A 170 7.46 -14.05 -32.06
CA THR A 170 8.47 -12.98 -31.95
C THR A 170 7.79 -11.62 -31.77
N PRO A 171 8.51 -10.58 -31.33
CA PRO A 171 7.98 -9.21 -31.29
C PRO A 171 7.41 -8.73 -32.65
N GLU A 172 7.93 -9.25 -33.77
CA GLU A 172 7.43 -8.97 -35.13
C GLU A 172 6.19 -9.79 -35.52
N GLY A 173 5.65 -10.61 -34.62
CA GLY A 173 4.46 -11.43 -34.82
C GLY A 173 4.70 -12.74 -35.55
N GLN A 174 5.94 -13.20 -35.69
CA GLN A 174 6.24 -14.48 -36.34
C GLN A 174 6.04 -15.64 -35.37
N TYR A 175 5.33 -16.70 -35.79
CA TYR A 175 5.15 -17.90 -34.98
C TYR A 175 6.50 -18.62 -34.73
N LEU A 176 6.89 -18.80 -33.47
CA LEU A 176 8.24 -19.25 -33.09
C LEU A 176 8.70 -20.56 -33.76
N PRO A 177 7.86 -21.62 -33.88
CA PRO A 177 8.23 -22.84 -34.62
C PRO A 177 8.49 -22.65 -36.12
N SER A 178 8.03 -21.54 -36.71
CA SER A 178 8.29 -21.18 -38.11
C SER A 178 9.54 -20.33 -38.31
N VAL A 179 10.11 -19.79 -37.23
CA VAL A 179 11.33 -18.97 -37.28
C VAL A 179 12.53 -19.88 -37.55
N THR A 180 13.38 -19.48 -38.50
CA THR A 180 14.62 -20.18 -38.78
C THR A 180 15.64 -19.88 -37.69
N PRO A 181 16.26 -20.88 -37.03
CA PRO A 181 17.26 -20.63 -35.98
C PRO A 181 18.44 -19.80 -36.48
N GLN A 182 18.77 -18.71 -35.77
CA GLN A 182 19.83 -17.76 -36.10
C GLN A 182 20.74 -17.52 -34.90
N LYS A 183 22.02 -17.23 -35.15
CA LYS A 183 23.03 -17.08 -34.09
C LYS A 183 23.06 -15.69 -33.43
N ASP A 184 22.40 -14.74 -34.05
CA ASP A 184 22.32 -13.33 -33.66
C ASP A 184 20.89 -12.93 -33.21
N ASP A 185 19.96 -13.89 -33.18
CA ASP A 185 18.58 -13.65 -32.79
C ASP A 185 18.24 -14.32 -31.44
N PRO A 186 18.06 -13.55 -30.36
CA PRO A 186 17.74 -14.06 -29.02
C PRO A 186 16.42 -14.84 -28.98
N ALA A 187 15.51 -14.65 -29.95
CA ALA A 187 14.29 -15.45 -30.04
C ALA A 187 14.58 -16.94 -30.33
N THR A 188 15.75 -17.26 -30.87
CA THR A 188 16.16 -18.61 -31.24
C THR A 188 17.39 -19.11 -30.50
N LEU A 189 17.85 -18.36 -29.50
CA LEU A 189 19.03 -18.70 -28.71
C LEU A 189 18.66 -19.09 -27.30
N TYR A 190 19.43 -20.04 -26.77
CA TYR A 190 19.38 -20.46 -25.39
C TYR A 190 20.80 -20.49 -24.84
N MET A 191 20.98 -19.92 -23.64
CA MET A 191 22.26 -20.02 -22.95
C MET A 191 22.31 -21.34 -22.19
N SER A 192 23.26 -22.21 -22.56
CA SER A 192 23.52 -23.45 -21.84
C SER A 192 23.97 -23.14 -20.41
N PRO A 193 23.25 -23.59 -19.36
CA PRO A 193 23.65 -23.31 -17.98
C PRO A 193 24.99 -23.96 -17.60
N ALA A 194 25.37 -25.03 -18.28
CA ALA A 194 26.60 -25.78 -18.00
C ALA A 194 27.85 -25.16 -18.64
N SER A 195 27.72 -24.55 -19.81
CA SER A 195 28.87 -24.01 -20.56
C SER A 195 28.89 -22.48 -20.69
N GLY A 196 27.76 -21.81 -20.43
CA GLY A 196 27.60 -20.37 -20.69
C GLY A 196 27.55 -20.02 -22.18
N GLU A 197 27.57 -21.03 -23.06
CA GLU A 197 27.54 -20.83 -24.51
C GLU A 197 26.11 -20.67 -25.02
N ALA A 198 25.94 -19.78 -26.00
CA ALA A 198 24.72 -19.63 -26.76
C ALA A 198 24.56 -20.79 -27.75
N ILE A 199 23.47 -21.54 -27.63
CA ILE A 199 23.09 -22.63 -28.54
C ILE A 199 21.75 -22.32 -29.22
N LEU A 200 21.57 -22.89 -30.41
CA LEU A 200 20.31 -22.75 -31.15
C LEU A 200 19.21 -23.58 -30.49
N TRP A 201 18.09 -22.92 -30.20
CA TRP A 201 16.89 -23.54 -29.67
C TRP A 201 16.02 -24.12 -30.80
N ASN A 202 15.39 -25.26 -30.54
CA ASN A 202 14.47 -25.89 -31.49
C ASN A 202 13.01 -25.75 -31.01
N TRP A 203 12.34 -24.73 -31.51
CA TRP A 203 10.92 -24.46 -31.26
C TRP A 203 9.98 -25.53 -31.83
N GLN A 204 10.37 -26.23 -32.90
CA GLN A 204 9.55 -27.33 -33.47
C GLN A 204 9.53 -28.54 -32.54
N LYS A 205 10.61 -28.75 -31.77
CA LYS A 205 10.72 -29.85 -30.80
C LYS A 205 10.03 -29.51 -29.47
N SER A 206 10.33 -28.34 -28.92
CA SER A 206 9.79 -27.87 -27.63
C SER A 206 8.30 -27.50 -27.74
N GLY A 207 7.88 -26.98 -28.90
CA GLY A 207 6.60 -26.31 -29.10
C GLY A 207 6.55 -24.95 -28.40
N VAL A 208 5.36 -24.38 -28.30
CA VAL A 208 5.09 -23.07 -27.68
C VAL A 208 4.25 -23.23 -26.42
N VAL A 209 4.17 -22.17 -25.61
CA VAL A 209 3.21 -22.10 -24.50
C VAL A 209 2.05 -21.21 -24.93
N GLU A 210 0.93 -21.83 -25.28
CA GLU A 210 -0.32 -21.11 -25.53
C GLU A 210 -0.87 -20.46 -24.26
N MET A 211 -1.66 -19.38 -24.40
CA MET A 211 -2.35 -18.77 -23.26
C MET A 211 -3.21 -19.82 -22.54
N ASN A 212 -2.86 -20.10 -21.30
CA ASN A 212 -3.36 -21.24 -20.55
C ASN A 212 -4.60 -20.86 -19.73
N CYS A 213 -5.78 -21.00 -20.35
CA CYS A 213 -7.07 -20.72 -19.72
C CYS A 213 -7.28 -21.51 -18.42
N PHE A 214 -6.68 -22.70 -18.27
CA PHE A 214 -6.85 -23.52 -17.07
C PHE A 214 -6.20 -22.92 -15.83
N LEU A 215 -5.24 -21.99 -15.94
CA LEU A 215 -4.67 -21.34 -14.75
C LEU A 215 -5.72 -20.58 -13.95
N CYS A 216 -6.70 -19.99 -14.65
CA CYS A 216 -7.69 -19.11 -14.04
C CYS A 216 -9.08 -19.74 -13.98
N HIS A 217 -9.41 -20.63 -14.91
CA HIS A 217 -10.77 -21.15 -15.05
C HIS A 217 -10.99 -22.53 -14.47
N ILE A 218 -10.06 -23.13 -13.74
CA ILE A 218 -10.33 -24.34 -12.94
C ILE A 218 -9.92 -24.13 -11.48
N PRO A 219 -10.55 -24.84 -10.52
CA PRO A 219 -10.35 -24.57 -9.09
C PRO A 219 -8.99 -25.01 -8.54
N ASN A 220 -8.36 -26.04 -9.12
CA ASN A 220 -7.10 -26.59 -8.60
C ASN A 220 -6.12 -26.90 -9.75
N PRO A 221 -5.66 -25.89 -10.50
CA PRO A 221 -4.70 -26.10 -11.57
C PRO A 221 -3.36 -26.55 -11.00
N ASN A 222 -2.76 -27.56 -11.61
CA ASN A 222 -1.47 -28.06 -11.18
C ASN A 222 -0.32 -27.20 -11.72
N ASN A 223 -0.14 -26.04 -11.11
CA ASN A 223 0.90 -25.09 -11.53
C ASN A 223 2.31 -25.64 -11.31
N GLN A 224 2.53 -26.53 -10.34
CA GLN A 224 3.85 -27.16 -10.15
C GLN A 224 4.21 -28.08 -11.34
N ALA A 225 3.28 -28.92 -11.79
CA ALA A 225 3.50 -29.75 -12.97
C ALA A 225 3.75 -28.89 -14.21
N ARG A 226 3.02 -27.78 -14.37
CA ARG A 226 3.27 -26.79 -15.42
C ARG A 226 4.69 -26.22 -15.34
N LYS A 227 5.13 -25.72 -14.18
CA LYS A 227 6.48 -25.16 -13.97
C LYS A 227 7.56 -26.16 -14.36
N ASN A 228 7.41 -27.43 -13.96
CA ASN A 228 8.35 -28.48 -14.32
C ASN A 228 8.47 -28.67 -15.85
N GLU A 229 7.37 -28.59 -16.61
CA GLU A 229 7.44 -28.66 -18.08
C GLU A 229 8.07 -27.40 -18.70
N LEU A 230 7.81 -26.21 -18.13
CA LEU A 230 8.47 -24.98 -18.55
C LEU A 230 9.98 -25.10 -18.36
N GLU A 231 10.44 -25.41 -17.15
CA GLU A 231 11.86 -25.59 -16.80
C GLU A 231 12.54 -26.65 -17.68
N ALA A 232 11.85 -27.75 -17.99
CA ALA A 232 12.35 -28.81 -18.87
C ALA A 232 12.42 -28.42 -20.35
N GLY A 233 11.85 -27.27 -20.76
CA GLY A 233 11.78 -26.86 -22.16
C GLY A 233 10.72 -27.62 -22.97
N ASN A 234 9.79 -28.31 -22.30
CA ASN A 234 8.69 -29.08 -22.92
C ASN A 234 7.44 -28.21 -23.09
N PHE A 235 7.59 -27.04 -23.70
CA PHE A 235 6.60 -25.96 -23.70
C PHE A 235 5.20 -26.40 -24.15
N LYS A 236 5.08 -27.23 -25.19
CA LYS A 236 3.76 -27.72 -25.67
C LYS A 236 2.96 -28.50 -24.63
N TRP A 237 3.63 -29.11 -23.64
CA TRP A 237 2.95 -29.89 -22.59
C TRP A 237 2.52 -29.04 -21.39
N ALA A 238 2.94 -27.77 -21.29
CA ALA A 238 2.69 -26.92 -20.13
C ALA A 238 1.18 -26.78 -19.80
N ASN A 239 0.33 -26.60 -20.81
CA ASN A 239 -1.11 -26.45 -20.62
C ASN A 239 -1.75 -27.77 -20.20
N THR A 240 -1.32 -28.89 -20.80
CA THR A 240 -1.79 -30.24 -20.41
C THR A 240 -1.37 -30.59 -18.99
N ALA A 241 -0.14 -30.24 -18.60
CA ALA A 241 0.40 -30.48 -17.25
C ALA A 241 -0.44 -29.79 -16.16
N THR A 242 -1.09 -28.68 -16.50
CA THR A 242 -2.00 -27.95 -15.58
C THR A 242 -3.22 -28.80 -15.19
N LEU A 243 -3.62 -29.75 -16.04
CA LEU A 243 -4.72 -30.68 -15.77
C LEU A 243 -4.29 -31.89 -14.91
N PHE A 244 -3.00 -32.04 -14.59
CA PHE A 244 -2.53 -33.19 -13.82
C PHE A 244 -3.12 -33.22 -12.41
N GLY A 245 -3.75 -34.35 -12.04
CA GLY A 245 -4.45 -34.50 -10.76
C GLY A 245 -5.95 -34.16 -10.79
N THR A 246 -6.46 -33.63 -11.91
CA THR A 246 -7.91 -33.42 -12.12
C THR A 246 -8.67 -34.71 -12.46
N GLY A 247 -7.95 -35.79 -12.76
CA GLY A 247 -8.51 -37.03 -13.28
C GLY A 247 -8.69 -37.04 -14.81
N ILE A 248 -8.41 -35.94 -15.51
CA ILE A 248 -8.50 -35.86 -16.99
C ILE A 248 -7.26 -36.46 -17.67
N VAL A 249 -6.08 -36.31 -17.03
CA VAL A 249 -4.80 -36.82 -17.55
C VAL A 249 -4.03 -37.57 -16.47
N ASN A 250 -3.27 -38.57 -16.90
CA ASN A 250 -2.32 -39.32 -16.10
C ASN A 250 -0.89 -39.01 -16.57
N LYS A 251 0.08 -39.05 -15.65
CA LYS A 251 1.48 -38.84 -16.02
C LYS A 251 1.99 -40.05 -16.81
N SER A 252 2.63 -39.78 -17.95
CA SER A 252 3.25 -40.78 -18.83
C SER A 252 4.61 -40.26 -19.28
N PHE A 253 5.55 -41.11 -19.71
CA PHE A 253 6.84 -40.61 -20.22
C PHE A 253 6.87 -40.71 -21.74
N PRO A 254 7.17 -39.63 -22.49
CA PRO A 254 7.68 -38.31 -22.06
C PRO A 254 6.62 -37.18 -21.93
N GLY A 255 5.39 -37.46 -21.49
CA GLY A 255 4.31 -36.45 -21.46
C GLY A 255 3.14 -36.79 -20.52
N TYR A 256 1.94 -36.91 -21.08
CA TYR A 256 0.72 -37.26 -20.35
C TYR A 256 -0.18 -38.14 -21.22
N ASP A 257 -0.87 -39.09 -20.60
CA ASP A 257 -1.90 -39.91 -21.24
C ASP A 257 -3.29 -39.42 -20.82
N TRP A 258 -4.23 -39.44 -21.78
CA TRP A 258 -5.62 -39.04 -21.54
C TRP A 258 -6.40 -40.13 -20.82
N ASN A 259 -7.11 -39.77 -19.74
CA ASN A 259 -7.99 -40.71 -19.05
C ASN A 259 -9.30 -40.87 -19.84
N LEU A 260 -9.50 -42.02 -20.46
CA LEU A 260 -10.70 -42.31 -21.26
C LEU A 260 -12.00 -42.19 -20.46
N GLU A 261 -11.99 -42.45 -19.15
CA GLU A 261 -13.18 -42.30 -18.29
C GLU A 261 -13.61 -40.83 -18.10
N ALA A 262 -12.72 -39.88 -18.40
CA ALA A 262 -13.04 -38.46 -18.35
C ALA A 262 -13.85 -37.97 -19.55
N PHE A 263 -14.04 -38.80 -20.57
CA PHE A 263 -14.69 -38.43 -21.82
C PHE A 263 -15.95 -39.26 -22.07
N THR A 264 -16.87 -38.67 -22.81
CA THR A 264 -18.07 -39.34 -23.32
C THR A 264 -17.73 -40.16 -24.56
N ASP A 265 -18.66 -41.02 -25.00
CA ASP A 265 -18.54 -41.80 -26.25
C ASP A 265 -18.37 -40.92 -27.51
N LYS A 266 -18.65 -39.61 -27.42
CA LYS A 266 -18.45 -38.62 -28.49
C LYS A 266 -17.08 -37.95 -28.45
N GLY A 267 -16.22 -38.31 -27.49
CA GLY A 267 -14.92 -37.67 -27.26
C GLY A 267 -15.01 -36.29 -26.61
N GLU A 268 -16.16 -35.90 -26.06
CA GLU A 268 -16.32 -34.68 -25.28
C GLU A 268 -16.01 -34.92 -23.80
N LEU A 269 -15.47 -33.92 -23.10
CA LEU A 269 -15.25 -33.99 -21.65
C LEU A 269 -16.57 -34.24 -20.92
N ALA A 270 -16.61 -35.28 -20.10
CA ALA A 270 -17.82 -35.68 -19.39
C ALA A 270 -18.15 -34.69 -18.27
N ARG A 271 -19.45 -34.45 -18.02
CA ARG A 271 -19.94 -33.46 -17.05
C ARG A 271 -19.28 -33.50 -15.66
N PRO A 272 -18.96 -34.66 -15.05
CA PRO A 272 -18.28 -34.69 -13.76
C PRO A 272 -16.88 -34.06 -13.75
N TYR A 273 -16.23 -33.95 -14.92
CA TYR A 273 -14.89 -33.41 -15.09
C TYR A 273 -14.89 -31.95 -15.59
N ILE A 274 -16.06 -31.40 -15.93
CA ILE A 274 -16.21 -29.99 -16.28
C ILE A 274 -16.28 -29.18 -14.98
N THR A 275 -15.14 -28.62 -14.60
CA THR A 275 -14.97 -27.86 -13.35
C THR A 275 -14.73 -26.37 -13.62
N LEU A 276 -15.10 -25.88 -14.82
CA LEU A 276 -14.81 -24.50 -15.18
C LEU A 276 -15.53 -23.50 -14.26
N GLN A 277 -14.78 -22.51 -13.79
CA GLN A 277 -15.25 -21.46 -12.88
C GLN A 277 -14.76 -20.07 -13.29
N ASP A 278 -15.34 -19.05 -12.65
CA ASP A 278 -14.74 -17.72 -12.64
C ASP A 278 -13.46 -17.74 -11.80
N PRO A 279 -12.44 -16.93 -12.14
CA PRO A 279 -11.18 -16.93 -11.40
C PRO A 279 -11.36 -16.47 -9.95
N ASP A 280 -10.76 -17.20 -9.01
CA ASP A 280 -10.75 -16.85 -7.60
C ASP A 280 -9.39 -16.34 -7.13
N ASN A 281 -9.31 -15.94 -5.85
CA ASN A 281 -8.08 -15.48 -5.22
C ASN A 281 -6.91 -16.48 -5.35
N GLN A 282 -7.16 -17.81 -5.24
CA GLN A 282 -6.09 -18.81 -5.34
C GLN A 282 -5.52 -18.88 -6.75
N ASN A 283 -6.36 -18.73 -7.78
CA ASN A 283 -5.91 -18.66 -9.18
C ASN A 283 -4.94 -17.49 -9.40
N CYS A 284 -5.28 -16.30 -8.89
CA CYS A 284 -4.39 -15.13 -8.95
C CYS A 284 -3.07 -15.37 -8.18
N GLY A 285 -3.17 -16.03 -7.02
CA GLY A 285 -2.06 -16.42 -6.15
C GLY A 285 -1.01 -17.32 -6.79
N LEU A 286 -1.31 -17.98 -7.91
CA LEU A 286 -0.34 -18.84 -8.63
C LEU A 286 0.86 -18.06 -9.16
N CYS A 287 0.64 -16.77 -9.47
CA CYS A 287 1.62 -15.85 -10.03
C CYS A 287 1.81 -14.60 -9.15
N HIS A 288 0.74 -14.13 -8.48
CA HIS A 288 0.72 -12.89 -7.72
C HIS A 288 0.70 -13.12 -6.21
N GLY A 289 1.73 -12.65 -5.53
CA GLY A 289 1.71 -12.49 -4.07
C GLY A 289 1.52 -13.80 -3.30
N GLU A 290 1.16 -13.66 -2.02
CA GLU A 290 0.73 -14.79 -1.20
C GLU A 290 -0.77 -14.77 -0.97
N VAL A 291 -1.43 -15.88 -1.31
CA VAL A 291 -2.86 -16.07 -1.09
C VAL A 291 -3.11 -17.33 -0.29
N HIS A 292 -3.77 -17.19 0.85
CA HIS A 292 -4.17 -18.32 1.69
C HIS A 292 -5.64 -18.20 2.09
N THR A 293 -6.55 -18.85 1.36
CA THR A 293 -8.00 -18.74 1.62
C THR A 293 -8.52 -19.75 2.66
N ALA A 294 -7.73 -20.77 3.02
CA ALA A 294 -8.14 -21.82 3.94
C ALA A 294 -8.13 -21.34 5.41
N ASN A 295 -9.29 -21.33 6.07
CA ASN A 295 -9.39 -20.83 7.44
C ASN A 295 -9.21 -21.91 8.53
N ASN A 296 -9.24 -23.19 8.14
CA ASN A 296 -9.11 -24.35 9.02
C ASN A 296 -7.68 -24.89 9.13
N THR A 297 -6.79 -24.51 8.21
CA THR A 297 -5.37 -24.86 8.23
C THR A 297 -4.55 -23.61 8.55
N PRO A 298 -3.68 -23.64 9.58
CA PRO A 298 -2.79 -22.53 9.87
C PRO A 298 -1.92 -22.20 8.65
N PHE A 299 -1.89 -20.93 8.26
CA PHE A 299 -0.95 -20.45 7.25
C PHE A 299 0.47 -20.60 7.79
N VAL A 300 1.39 -21.23 7.07
CA VAL A 300 2.78 -21.37 7.52
C VAL A 300 3.69 -20.91 6.39
N ARG A 301 4.61 -20.01 6.72
CA ARG A 301 5.69 -19.59 5.85
C ARG A 301 6.92 -19.23 6.69
N ALA A 302 8.10 -19.52 6.15
CA ALA A 302 9.37 -19.00 6.65
C ALA A 302 9.73 -17.69 5.93
N GLY A 303 10.18 -16.69 6.71
CA GLY A 303 10.64 -15.34 6.33
C GLY A 303 10.11 -14.72 5.04
N CYS A 304 10.97 -13.99 4.32
CA CYS A 304 10.61 -13.25 3.10
C CYS A 304 11.06 -14.00 1.85
N ASP A 305 10.11 -14.69 1.21
CA ASP A 305 10.32 -15.36 -0.07
C ASP A 305 9.85 -14.50 -1.24
N TRP A 306 9.95 -15.02 -2.46
CA TRP A 306 9.55 -14.33 -3.67
C TRP A 306 8.09 -13.85 -3.71
N ASN A 307 7.19 -14.49 -2.95
CA ASN A 307 5.76 -14.18 -2.96
C ASN A 307 5.45 -12.96 -2.09
N THR A 308 6.23 -12.70 -1.03
CA THR A 308 6.09 -11.50 -0.21
C THR A 308 7.25 -10.50 -0.37
N ALA A 309 8.24 -10.84 -1.19
CA ALA A 309 9.51 -10.14 -1.41
C ALA A 309 9.38 -8.61 -1.55
N THR A 310 8.36 -8.11 -2.24
CA THR A 310 8.27 -6.68 -2.55
C THR A 310 7.59 -5.87 -1.45
N THR A 311 6.50 -6.36 -0.87
CA THR A 311 5.59 -5.58 -0.02
C THR A 311 5.22 -6.27 1.29
N GLY A 312 5.46 -7.57 1.46
CA GLY A 312 4.98 -8.29 2.64
C GLY A 312 3.48 -8.56 2.63
N GLU A 313 2.79 -8.32 1.50
CA GLU A 313 1.34 -8.48 1.40
C GLU A 313 0.93 -9.96 1.41
N ILE A 314 -0.01 -10.31 2.30
CA ILE A 314 -0.58 -11.67 2.42
C ILE A 314 -2.10 -11.60 2.35
N ILE A 315 -2.70 -12.08 1.28
CA ILE A 315 -4.15 -12.06 1.08
C ILE A 315 -4.76 -13.28 1.77
N SER A 316 -5.33 -13.08 2.95
CA SER A 316 -5.94 -14.18 3.71
C SER A 316 -7.07 -13.71 4.64
N PRO A 317 -8.21 -14.45 4.70
CA PRO A 317 -9.24 -14.25 5.71
C PRO A 317 -8.83 -14.77 7.09
N GLN A 318 -7.71 -15.49 7.19
CA GLN A 318 -7.27 -16.07 8.45
C GLN A 318 -6.85 -14.97 9.43
N ARG A 319 -7.23 -15.15 10.70
CA ARG A 319 -6.77 -14.26 11.78
C ARG A 319 -5.28 -14.45 12.03
N LEU A 320 -4.55 -13.36 12.23
CA LEU A 320 -3.10 -13.35 12.46
C LEU A 320 -2.70 -14.33 13.58
N PHE A 321 -3.39 -14.32 14.73
CA PHE A 321 -3.06 -15.26 15.82
C PHE A 321 -3.21 -16.75 15.48
N ARG A 322 -3.97 -17.09 14.42
CA ARG A 322 -4.19 -18.49 13.98
C ARG A 322 -3.17 -18.97 12.96
N THR A 323 -2.32 -18.09 12.44
CA THR A 323 -1.21 -18.49 11.58
C THR A 323 -0.29 -19.48 12.30
N GLY A 324 0.47 -20.28 11.58
CA GLY A 324 1.59 -21.06 12.12
C GLY A 324 2.92 -20.30 12.13
N MET A 325 2.96 -19.08 11.59
CA MET A 325 4.14 -18.20 11.67
C MET A 325 4.44 -17.73 13.11
N ASN A 326 5.72 -17.45 13.39
CA ASN A 326 6.22 -16.95 14.68
C ASN A 326 6.12 -15.41 14.76
N LEU A 327 4.89 -14.89 14.86
CA LEU A 327 4.65 -13.44 14.96
C LEU A 327 4.97 -12.89 16.36
N GLN A 328 5.56 -11.70 16.42
CA GLN A 328 5.68 -10.93 17.66
C GLN A 328 4.28 -10.58 18.19
N ASP A 329 4.07 -10.77 19.50
CA ASP A 329 2.81 -10.49 20.20
C ASP A 329 1.57 -11.19 19.59
N LYS A 330 1.79 -12.34 18.93
CA LYS A 330 0.79 -13.09 18.15
C LYS A 330 -0.57 -13.24 18.82
N GLU A 331 -0.61 -13.56 20.11
CA GLU A 331 -1.86 -13.79 20.85
C GLU A 331 -2.78 -12.56 20.90
N SER A 332 -2.22 -11.36 20.74
CA SER A 332 -2.99 -10.11 20.69
C SER A 332 -3.57 -9.79 19.31
N LEU A 333 -3.05 -10.43 18.24
CA LEU A 333 -3.36 -10.08 16.85
C LEU A 333 -4.67 -10.71 16.37
N SER A 334 -5.81 -10.20 16.85
CA SER A 334 -7.14 -10.77 16.59
C SER A 334 -7.75 -10.47 15.22
N ARG A 335 -7.13 -9.61 14.41
CA ARG A 335 -7.58 -9.25 13.05
C ARG A 335 -7.20 -10.29 12.00
N ALA A 336 -7.92 -10.31 10.86
CA ALA A 336 -7.48 -11.02 9.66
C ALA A 336 -6.22 -10.39 9.06
N TRP A 337 -5.49 -11.15 8.23
CA TRP A 337 -4.43 -10.58 7.39
C TRP A 337 -4.98 -9.48 6.49
N ASP A 338 -6.07 -9.75 5.78
CA ASP A 338 -6.77 -8.79 4.93
C ASP A 338 -8.28 -8.82 5.19
N ILE A 339 -8.87 -7.67 5.47
CA ILE A 339 -10.31 -7.56 5.73
C ILE A 339 -11.15 -7.85 4.49
N HIS A 340 -10.68 -7.53 3.29
CA HIS A 340 -11.39 -7.80 2.04
C HIS A 340 -11.48 -9.31 1.79
N ALA A 341 -10.38 -10.04 2.01
CA ALA A 341 -10.38 -11.49 1.98
C ALA A 341 -11.31 -12.09 3.06
N GLU A 342 -11.33 -11.55 4.29
CA GLU A 342 -12.29 -11.96 5.34
C GLU A 342 -13.75 -11.76 4.93
N ARG A 343 -14.01 -10.73 4.12
CA ARG A 343 -15.34 -10.38 3.61
C ARG A 343 -15.68 -11.04 2.26
N VAL A 344 -14.84 -11.94 1.77
CA VAL A 344 -15.04 -12.69 0.52
C VAL A 344 -15.15 -11.73 -0.68
N VAL A 345 -14.30 -10.71 -0.68
CA VAL A 345 -14.02 -9.90 -1.87
C VAL A 345 -12.86 -10.59 -2.60
N ASP A 346 -13.07 -10.99 -3.84
CA ASP A 346 -12.06 -11.66 -4.65
C ASP A 346 -11.25 -10.64 -5.47
N CYS A 347 -10.04 -11.04 -5.91
CA CYS A 347 -9.16 -10.19 -6.69
C CYS A 347 -9.88 -9.61 -7.91
N VAL A 348 -10.72 -10.39 -8.59
CA VAL A 348 -11.49 -9.99 -9.78
C VAL A 348 -12.57 -8.95 -9.50
N ASP A 349 -13.00 -8.76 -8.24
CA ASP A 349 -13.95 -7.70 -7.88
C ASP A 349 -13.29 -6.31 -7.89
N CYS A 350 -11.99 -6.24 -7.60
CA CYS A 350 -11.18 -5.03 -7.69
C CYS A 350 -10.44 -4.93 -9.03
N HIS A 351 -10.06 -6.06 -9.61
CA HIS A 351 -9.36 -6.19 -10.90
C HIS A 351 -10.26 -6.82 -11.98
N PRO A 352 -11.45 -6.28 -12.27
CA PRO A 352 -12.33 -6.89 -13.27
C PRO A 352 -11.72 -6.76 -14.67
N SER A 353 -12.18 -7.63 -15.57
CA SER A 353 -12.00 -7.43 -17.01
C SER A 353 -12.42 -6.01 -17.41
N THR A 354 -11.60 -5.33 -18.19
CA THR A 354 -11.81 -3.92 -18.57
C THR A 354 -13.05 -3.70 -19.43
N ASN A 355 -13.62 -4.74 -20.06
CA ASN A 355 -14.88 -4.65 -20.80
C ASN A 355 -16.07 -5.33 -20.09
N ASN A 356 -15.93 -5.68 -18.80
CA ASN A 356 -17.00 -6.32 -18.04
C ASN A 356 -18.24 -5.39 -17.93
N PRO A 357 -19.43 -5.80 -18.42
CA PRO A 357 -20.60 -4.92 -18.52
C PRO A 357 -21.17 -4.45 -17.16
N VAL A 358 -20.84 -5.13 -16.06
CA VAL A 358 -21.25 -4.73 -14.70
C VAL A 358 -20.35 -3.60 -14.19
N TYR A 359 -19.04 -3.78 -14.32
CA TYR A 359 -18.03 -2.90 -13.75
C TYR A 359 -17.54 -1.80 -14.71
N PHE A 360 -17.85 -1.91 -16.00
CA PHE A 360 -17.41 -0.98 -17.03
C PHE A 360 -17.84 0.46 -16.73
N GLU A 361 -16.85 1.28 -16.45
CA GLU A 361 -16.88 2.73 -16.54
C GLU A 361 -15.97 3.06 -17.72
N GLY A 362 -16.54 3.41 -18.88
CA GLY A 362 -15.74 3.72 -20.08
C GLY A 362 -14.71 4.82 -19.80
N SER A 363 -13.61 4.86 -20.58
CA SER A 363 -12.55 5.84 -20.32
C SER A 363 -13.11 7.27 -20.33
N LYS A 364 -12.72 8.07 -19.33
CA LYS A 364 -13.22 9.47 -19.21
C LYS A 364 -12.95 10.29 -20.47
N ASP A 365 -11.86 9.98 -21.19
CA ASP A 365 -11.47 10.63 -22.45
C ASP A 365 -12.42 10.36 -23.62
N GLN A 366 -13.13 9.22 -23.59
CA GLN A 366 -14.16 8.87 -24.58
C GLN A 366 -15.59 9.16 -24.07
N SER A 367 -15.74 9.36 -22.76
CA SER A 367 -17.01 9.76 -22.16
C SER A 367 -17.33 11.22 -22.49
N LEU A 368 -18.53 11.49 -23.00
CA LEU A 368 -18.98 12.86 -23.17
C LEU A 368 -19.19 13.46 -21.78
N SER A 369 -18.65 14.66 -21.53
CA SER A 369 -18.69 15.32 -20.20
C SER A 369 -20.09 15.55 -19.61
N HIS A 370 -21.15 15.35 -20.39
CA HIS A 370 -22.55 15.43 -19.97
C HIS A 370 -23.21 14.06 -19.70
N LEU A 371 -22.55 12.95 -20.00
CA LEU A 371 -23.04 11.60 -19.75
C LEU A 371 -22.62 11.15 -18.35
N ILE A 372 -23.61 11.04 -17.45
CA ILE A 372 -23.41 10.45 -16.11
C ILE A 372 -23.35 8.92 -16.19
N PHE A 373 -23.96 8.33 -17.22
CA PHE A 373 -24.01 6.89 -17.47
C PHE A 373 -24.06 6.62 -18.98
N ASP A 374 -23.14 5.81 -19.50
CA ASP A 374 -23.17 5.34 -20.88
C ASP A 374 -23.94 4.03 -20.99
N ALA A 375 -25.06 4.06 -21.70
CA ALA A 375 -25.91 2.89 -21.92
C ALA A 375 -25.37 1.93 -23.00
N ARG A 376 -24.33 2.29 -23.75
CA ARG A 376 -23.74 1.49 -24.85
C ARG A 376 -22.72 0.46 -24.34
N ARG A 377 -23.09 -0.29 -23.30
CA ARG A 377 -22.24 -1.39 -22.79
C ARG A 377 -22.34 -2.59 -23.73
N ILE A 378 -21.29 -3.40 -23.77
CA ILE A 378 -21.32 -4.69 -24.46
C ILE A 378 -22.42 -5.57 -23.86
N ASP A 379 -23.14 -6.33 -24.69
CA ASP A 379 -24.12 -7.30 -24.19
C ASP A 379 -23.39 -8.44 -23.46
N ILE A 380 -24.06 -9.09 -22.50
CA ILE A 380 -23.45 -10.19 -21.75
C ILE A 380 -23.03 -11.36 -22.65
N VAL A 381 -23.77 -11.64 -23.73
CA VAL A 381 -23.43 -12.71 -24.67
C VAL A 381 -22.17 -12.34 -25.46
N ASP A 382 -22.07 -11.09 -25.91
CA ASP A 382 -20.89 -10.58 -26.61
C ASP A 382 -19.66 -10.54 -25.69
N TYR A 383 -19.84 -10.16 -24.42
CA TYR A 383 -18.79 -10.22 -23.39
C TYR A 383 -18.33 -11.65 -23.13
N LEU A 384 -19.24 -12.63 -23.04
CA LEU A 384 -18.85 -14.03 -22.86
C LEU A 384 -18.08 -14.57 -24.07
N HIS A 385 -18.37 -14.07 -25.28
CA HIS A 385 -17.61 -14.44 -26.48
C HIS A 385 -16.25 -13.74 -26.56
N GLN A 386 -16.16 -12.45 -26.19
CA GLN A 386 -14.97 -11.59 -26.27
C GLN A 386 -14.67 -10.88 -24.92
N PRO A 387 -14.36 -11.62 -23.85
CA PRO A 387 -13.97 -11.00 -22.58
C PRO A 387 -12.53 -10.51 -22.68
N SER A 388 -12.30 -9.21 -22.49
CA SER A 388 -10.93 -8.69 -22.39
C SER A 388 -10.24 -9.33 -21.18
N HIS A 389 -9.01 -9.78 -21.35
CA HIS A 389 -8.15 -10.26 -20.26
C HIS A 389 -7.11 -9.21 -19.85
N ASP A 390 -7.34 -7.96 -20.27
CA ASP A 390 -6.79 -6.80 -19.61
C ASP A 390 -7.63 -6.53 -18.38
N PHE A 391 -7.00 -6.70 -17.22
CA PHE A 391 -7.63 -6.50 -15.94
C PHE A 391 -7.38 -5.08 -15.44
N ALA A 392 -8.40 -4.51 -14.80
CA ALA A 392 -8.32 -3.18 -14.24
C ALA A 392 -7.16 -3.08 -13.24
N LYS A 393 -6.47 -1.95 -13.22
CA LYS A 393 -5.28 -1.73 -12.37
C LYS A 393 -5.36 -0.37 -11.69
N GLY A 394 -4.92 -0.33 -10.43
CA GLY A 394 -4.72 0.92 -9.69
C GLY A 394 -3.56 1.76 -10.26
N GLN A 395 -3.39 2.96 -9.74
CA GLN A 395 -2.15 3.71 -9.94
C GLN A 395 -1.11 3.17 -8.95
N SER A 396 0.02 2.67 -9.45
CA SER A 396 1.10 2.13 -8.59
C SER A 396 2.43 2.80 -8.93
N ALA A 397 3.38 2.79 -7.99
CA ALA A 397 4.73 3.33 -8.22
C ALA A 397 5.53 2.58 -9.29
N GLN A 398 5.13 1.35 -9.61
CA GLN A 398 5.66 0.57 -10.73
C GLN A 398 4.93 0.93 -12.04
N SER A 399 4.65 2.22 -12.25
CA SER A 399 3.77 2.78 -13.27
C SER A 399 4.17 2.47 -14.71
N THR A 400 5.39 1.93 -14.93
CA THR A 400 5.81 1.43 -16.24
C THR A 400 5.01 0.20 -16.67
N ILE A 401 4.56 -0.68 -15.76
CA ILE A 401 3.86 -1.91 -16.13
C ILE A 401 2.42 -1.57 -16.55
N ALA A 402 2.04 -1.95 -17.77
CA ALA A 402 0.68 -1.78 -18.31
C ALA A 402 0.14 -0.33 -18.15
N PRO A 403 0.85 0.69 -18.67
CA PRO A 403 0.60 2.08 -18.33
C PRO A 403 -0.79 2.56 -18.78
N ASP A 404 -1.32 1.98 -19.87
CA ASP A 404 -2.62 2.31 -20.44
C ASP A 404 -3.81 1.95 -19.53
N TYR A 405 -3.60 1.07 -18.54
CA TYR A 405 -4.62 0.65 -17.59
C TYR A 405 -4.53 1.34 -16.23
N ASN A 406 -3.64 2.31 -16.05
CA ASN A 406 -3.48 3.03 -14.79
C ASN A 406 -4.78 3.76 -14.40
N GLY A 407 -5.31 3.45 -13.20
CA GLY A 407 -6.50 4.11 -12.66
C GLY A 407 -7.82 3.60 -13.23
N THR A 408 -7.81 2.45 -13.92
CA THR A 408 -9.03 1.75 -14.36
C THR A 408 -9.70 0.98 -13.21
N MET A 409 -8.95 0.63 -12.17
CA MET A 409 -9.49 0.02 -10.94
C MET A 409 -10.18 1.07 -10.06
N ARG A 410 -11.31 0.68 -9.45
CA ARG A 410 -11.98 1.49 -8.43
C ARG A 410 -11.10 1.66 -7.19
N ARG A 411 -11.05 2.88 -6.66
CA ARG A 411 -10.41 3.16 -5.36
C ARG A 411 -11.35 2.82 -4.19
N CYS A 412 -10.82 2.91 -2.98
CA CYS A 412 -11.56 2.78 -1.72
C CYS A 412 -12.89 3.56 -1.73
N GLU A 413 -12.89 4.81 -2.20
CA GLU A 413 -14.09 5.66 -2.20
C GLU A 413 -15.13 5.29 -3.27
N GLY A 414 -14.77 4.39 -4.20
CA GLY A 414 -15.71 3.83 -5.17
C GLY A 414 -16.68 2.81 -4.56
N CYS A 415 -16.32 2.21 -3.42
CA CYS A 415 -17.13 1.23 -2.71
C CYS A 415 -17.51 1.68 -1.29
N HIS A 416 -16.68 2.51 -0.66
CA HIS A 416 -16.89 3.01 0.70
C HIS A 416 -17.26 4.48 0.70
N ASP A 417 -18.28 4.86 1.48
CA ASP A 417 -18.55 6.26 1.80
C ASP A 417 -17.69 6.70 2.99
N PRO A 418 -16.63 7.51 2.78
CA PRO A 418 -15.76 7.93 3.86
C PRO A 418 -16.47 8.88 4.84
N ASN A 419 -17.55 9.55 4.45
CA ASN A 419 -18.27 10.49 5.33
C ASN A 419 -19.16 9.76 6.35
N ALA A 420 -19.63 8.55 6.03
CA ALA A 420 -20.57 7.81 6.86
C ALA A 420 -20.00 7.28 8.18
N VAL A 421 -18.68 7.02 8.25
CA VAL A 421 -18.07 6.29 9.38
C VAL A 421 -16.92 7.04 10.07
N HIS A 422 -16.42 8.13 9.50
CA HIS A 422 -15.26 8.87 10.03
C HIS A 422 -15.61 10.11 10.88
N ASP A 423 -16.76 10.14 11.56
CA ASP A 423 -17.14 11.27 12.45
C ASP A 423 -16.13 11.58 13.57
N TRP A 424 -15.25 10.63 13.85
CA TRP A 424 -14.18 10.82 14.81
C TRP A 424 -13.05 11.73 14.29
N LEU A 425 -12.89 11.86 12.96
CA LEU A 425 -11.80 12.59 12.31
C LEU A 425 -12.19 14.05 12.04
N PRO A 426 -11.56 15.04 12.69
CA PRO A 426 -11.78 16.45 12.38
C PRO A 426 -11.28 16.79 10.97
N TYR A 427 -11.94 17.73 10.29
CA TYR A 427 -11.53 18.19 8.94
C TYR A 427 -11.33 17.02 7.94
N LYS A 428 -12.34 16.16 7.82
CA LYS A 428 -12.30 14.95 6.97
C LYS A 428 -11.77 15.22 5.56
N GLU A 429 -12.27 16.26 4.89
CA GLU A 429 -11.87 16.62 3.53
C GLU A 429 -10.38 16.97 3.42
N ALA A 430 -9.81 17.69 4.40
CA ALA A 430 -8.39 17.99 4.41
C ALA A 430 -7.54 16.73 4.52
N HIS A 431 -7.98 15.76 5.33
CA HIS A 431 -7.30 14.48 5.45
C HIS A 431 -7.42 13.66 4.17
N PHE A 432 -8.61 13.48 3.62
CA PHE A 432 -8.81 12.69 2.39
C PHE A 432 -8.09 13.29 1.16
N ASN A 433 -7.78 14.59 1.19
CA ASN A 433 -6.97 15.24 0.16
C ASN A 433 -5.46 15.05 0.38
N ALA A 434 -5.00 14.90 1.62
CA ALA A 434 -3.58 14.88 2.00
C ALA A 434 -3.03 13.47 2.29
N VAL A 435 -3.87 12.51 2.66
CA VAL A 435 -3.50 11.12 2.95
C VAL A 435 -4.46 10.15 2.27
N SER A 436 -3.94 9.05 1.78
CA SER A 436 -4.72 7.98 1.18
C SER A 436 -5.41 7.14 2.26
N CYS A 437 -6.46 6.38 1.91
CA CYS A 437 -7.14 5.51 2.86
C CYS A 437 -6.17 4.45 3.43
N GLU A 438 -5.31 3.92 2.57
CA GLU A 438 -4.27 2.93 2.84
C GLU A 438 -3.31 3.41 3.94
N THR A 439 -2.99 4.70 4.00
CA THR A 439 -2.12 5.27 5.05
C THR A 439 -2.67 5.02 6.46
N CYS A 440 -3.99 5.12 6.66
CA CYS A 440 -4.60 4.86 7.97
C CYS A 440 -5.01 3.38 8.14
N HIS A 441 -5.35 2.70 7.05
CA HIS A 441 -5.88 1.35 7.07
C HIS A 441 -4.83 0.25 6.82
N ILE A 442 -3.57 0.62 6.61
CA ILE A 442 -2.41 -0.28 6.51
C ILE A 442 -1.25 0.32 7.34
N PRO A 443 -1.43 0.56 8.65
CA PRO A 443 -0.41 1.26 9.44
C PRO A 443 0.85 0.41 9.66
N LYS A 444 0.69 -0.92 9.69
CA LYS A 444 1.75 -1.91 9.90
C LYS A 444 1.51 -3.17 9.07
N MET A 445 2.56 -3.62 8.40
CA MET A 445 2.64 -4.90 7.71
C MET A 445 3.13 -5.99 8.66
N TYR A 446 2.51 -7.17 8.59
CA TYR A 446 2.91 -8.34 9.39
C TYR A 446 3.64 -9.40 8.57
N GLY A 447 3.61 -9.31 7.23
CA GLY A 447 4.47 -10.11 6.37
C GLY A 447 5.84 -9.44 6.20
N PRO A 448 6.94 -10.22 6.23
CA PRO A 448 8.26 -9.68 5.95
C PRO A 448 8.44 -9.46 4.43
N ALA A 449 9.30 -8.51 4.08
CA ALA A 449 9.60 -8.11 2.70
C ALA A 449 11.10 -7.86 2.55
N PHE A 450 11.65 -7.85 1.34
CA PHE A 450 13.03 -7.43 1.13
C PHE A 450 13.21 -5.97 1.54
N ARG A 451 14.35 -5.72 2.19
CA ARG A 451 14.92 -4.39 2.42
C ARG A 451 16.08 -4.15 1.45
N GLN A 452 17.01 -5.09 1.44
CA GLN A 452 18.27 -5.02 0.70
C GLN A 452 18.47 -6.29 -0.11
N VAL A 453 18.88 -6.12 -1.37
CA VAL A 453 19.20 -7.18 -2.32
C VAL A 453 20.59 -6.89 -2.86
N ASP A 454 21.54 -7.79 -2.61
CA ASP A 454 22.94 -7.62 -2.99
C ASP A 454 23.38 -8.73 -3.97
N TRP A 455 23.35 -8.39 -5.26
CA TRP A 455 23.93 -9.19 -6.34
C TRP A 455 25.40 -8.84 -6.62
N THR A 456 26.04 -8.02 -5.77
CA THR A 456 27.48 -7.78 -5.93
C THR A 456 28.31 -8.99 -5.52
N VAL A 457 27.73 -9.85 -4.68
CA VAL A 457 28.25 -11.13 -4.19
C VAL A 457 27.35 -12.30 -4.57
N VAL A 458 27.88 -13.53 -4.51
CA VAL A 458 27.16 -14.75 -4.91
C VAL A 458 27.33 -15.84 -3.85
N ASN A 459 26.22 -16.44 -3.41
CA ASN A 459 26.21 -17.59 -2.52
C ASN A 459 26.63 -18.88 -3.26
N LEU A 460 27.02 -19.94 -2.55
CA LEU A 460 27.42 -21.22 -3.16
C LEU A 460 26.32 -21.86 -4.03
N ASP A 461 25.05 -21.65 -3.70
CA ASP A 461 23.91 -22.10 -4.52
C ASP A 461 23.66 -21.22 -5.76
N GLY A 462 24.46 -20.17 -5.92
CA GLY A 462 24.35 -19.19 -6.99
C GLY A 462 23.26 -18.14 -6.79
N SER A 463 22.68 -18.06 -5.59
CA SER A 463 21.77 -17.00 -5.17
C SER A 463 22.53 -15.74 -4.69
N PHE A 464 21.77 -14.74 -4.28
CA PHE A 464 22.27 -13.44 -3.83
C PHE A 464 22.12 -13.27 -2.33
N GLN A 465 22.89 -12.35 -1.76
CA GLN A 465 22.74 -11.94 -0.38
C GLN A 465 21.51 -11.02 -0.25
N ASN A 466 20.66 -11.28 0.73
CA ASN A 466 19.45 -10.48 0.93
C ASN A 466 19.16 -10.28 2.41
N GLU A 467 18.48 -9.18 2.71
CA GLU A 467 18.01 -8.92 4.06
C GLU A 467 16.52 -8.59 4.05
N CYS A 468 15.80 -9.27 4.94
CA CYS A 468 14.38 -9.02 5.16
C CYS A 468 14.15 -7.86 6.14
N ARG A 469 13.14 -7.07 5.86
CA ARG A 469 12.49 -6.14 6.77
C ARG A 469 11.43 -6.88 7.57
N GLY A 470 11.31 -6.55 8.86
CA GLY A 470 10.25 -7.05 9.71
C GLY A 470 10.40 -8.52 10.13
N ALA A 471 11.64 -9.03 10.08
CA ALA A 471 12.02 -10.35 10.55
C ALA A 471 13.35 -10.25 11.33
N GLU A 472 13.47 -11.03 12.41
CA GLU A 472 14.68 -11.17 13.22
C GLU A 472 15.12 -12.65 13.22
N GLY A 473 16.29 -12.92 12.64
CA GLY A 473 16.83 -14.26 12.42
C GLY A 473 16.88 -14.63 10.93
N ASP A 474 17.21 -15.90 10.65
CA ASP A 474 17.34 -16.42 9.29
C ASP A 474 15.99 -16.45 8.56
N PRO A 475 15.81 -15.69 7.47
CA PRO A 475 14.53 -15.65 6.78
C PRO A 475 14.10 -16.97 6.13
N SER A 476 14.98 -17.96 6.01
CA SER A 476 14.62 -19.30 5.53
C SER A 476 13.99 -20.20 6.61
N GLU A 477 14.07 -19.79 7.88
CA GLU A 477 13.64 -20.60 9.01
C GLU A 477 12.24 -20.25 9.54
N VAL A 478 11.46 -21.27 9.89
CA VAL A 478 10.10 -21.08 10.46
C VAL A 478 10.17 -20.52 11.89
N THR A 479 11.32 -20.65 12.56
CA THR A 479 11.57 -20.12 13.90
C THR A 479 11.80 -18.61 13.93
N THR A 480 12.00 -18.00 12.77
CA THR A 480 12.32 -16.57 12.67
C THR A 480 11.21 -15.70 13.21
N LEU A 481 11.57 -14.78 14.10
CA LEU A 481 10.62 -13.91 14.75
C LEU A 481 10.18 -12.84 13.76
N ILE A 482 8.90 -12.83 13.42
CA ILE A 482 8.32 -11.86 12.50
C ILE A 482 7.76 -10.69 13.31
N THR A 483 8.47 -9.58 13.29
CA THR A 483 8.08 -8.33 13.98
C THR A 483 7.14 -7.49 13.14
N GLY A 484 7.11 -7.72 11.82
CA GLY A 484 6.46 -6.85 10.86
C GLY A 484 7.19 -5.52 10.69
N TYR A 485 6.66 -4.62 9.87
CA TYR A 485 7.26 -3.33 9.62
C TYR A 485 6.23 -2.23 9.32
N ASN A 486 6.66 -1.00 9.53
CA ASN A 486 5.91 0.21 9.24
C ASN A 486 6.26 0.69 7.82
N PRO A 487 5.31 0.81 6.87
CA PRO A 487 5.58 1.37 5.53
C PRO A 487 6.21 2.77 5.55
N VAL A 488 6.88 3.21 4.50
CA VAL A 488 7.21 4.64 4.37
C VAL A 488 6.04 5.34 3.68
N LEU A 489 5.76 6.60 4.03
CA LEU A 489 4.69 7.36 3.41
C LEU A 489 5.28 8.28 2.33
N PHE A 490 4.78 8.16 1.10
CA PHE A 490 5.18 9.02 -0.04
C PHE A 490 3.99 9.68 -0.72
N PRO A 491 4.16 10.90 -1.28
CA PRO A 491 3.17 11.51 -2.13
C PRO A 491 2.95 10.67 -3.39
N GLN A 492 1.69 10.28 -3.62
CA GLN A 492 1.29 9.54 -4.81
C GLN A 492 0.38 10.39 -5.68
N ASN A 493 0.80 10.66 -6.92
CA ASN A 493 -0.01 11.42 -7.88
C ASN A 493 -1.30 10.68 -8.24
N ARG A 494 -2.44 11.31 -7.95
CA ARG A 494 -3.76 10.86 -8.40
C ARG A 494 -4.10 11.44 -9.78
N LEU A 495 -4.93 10.74 -10.56
CA LEU A 495 -5.45 11.26 -11.84
C LEU A 495 -6.19 12.59 -11.68
N GLU A 496 -6.83 12.82 -10.53
CA GLU A 496 -7.55 14.06 -10.22
C GLU A 496 -6.63 15.24 -9.85
N GLY A 497 -5.31 15.03 -9.81
CA GLY A 497 -4.30 16.07 -9.65
C GLY A 497 -3.86 16.35 -8.20
N ASN A 498 -4.41 15.65 -7.20
CA ASN A 498 -3.89 15.71 -5.83
C ASN A 498 -2.82 14.64 -5.56
N THR A 499 -2.00 14.84 -4.53
CA THR A 499 -0.82 14.01 -4.22
C THR A 499 -0.81 13.53 -2.77
N PRO A 500 -1.80 12.74 -2.33
CA PRO A 500 -1.85 12.30 -0.95
C PRO A 500 -0.69 11.37 -0.61
N LEU A 501 -0.32 11.34 0.67
CA LEU A 501 0.61 10.36 1.21
C LEU A 501 -0.01 8.96 1.18
N ALA A 502 0.71 7.99 0.61
CA ALA A 502 0.35 6.58 0.51
C ALA A 502 1.49 5.70 1.04
N PRO A 503 1.22 4.45 1.49
CA PRO A 503 2.22 3.56 2.05
C PRO A 503 3.03 2.79 0.99
N PHE A 504 4.34 2.71 1.19
CA PHE A 504 5.29 2.00 0.33
C PHE A 504 6.26 1.13 1.14
N ASN A 505 6.74 0.05 0.53
CA ASN A 505 8.02 -0.56 0.89
C ASN A 505 9.09 -0.11 -0.09
N LEU A 506 10.30 0.13 0.41
CA LEU A 506 11.47 0.45 -0.40
C LEU A 506 12.43 -0.72 -0.37
N VAL A 507 12.71 -1.25 -1.56
CA VAL A 507 13.71 -2.31 -1.76
C VAL A 507 14.91 -1.67 -2.46
N SER A 508 16.07 -1.78 -1.81
CA SER A 508 17.33 -1.29 -2.36
C SER A 508 18.11 -2.46 -2.96
N SER A 509 18.60 -2.30 -4.18
CA SER A 509 19.29 -3.35 -4.94
C SER A 509 20.66 -2.87 -5.41
N TRP A 510 21.68 -3.70 -5.22
CA TRP A 510 23.04 -3.49 -5.74
C TRP A 510 23.39 -4.58 -6.73
N TYR A 511 24.03 -4.20 -7.81
CA TYR A 511 24.46 -5.15 -8.83
C TYR A 511 25.57 -4.62 -9.72
N TRP A 512 26.21 -5.53 -10.46
CA TRP A 512 27.24 -5.21 -11.44
C TRP A 512 26.65 -4.87 -12.81
N ILE A 513 27.14 -3.78 -13.40
CA ILE A 513 26.99 -3.46 -14.82
C ILE A 513 28.36 -3.42 -15.50
N GLN A 514 28.36 -3.52 -16.82
CA GLN A 514 29.56 -3.47 -17.65
C GLN A 514 29.29 -2.71 -18.97
N GLY A 515 30.36 -2.33 -19.66
CA GLY A 515 30.32 -1.70 -20.98
C GLY A 515 29.91 -0.23 -21.01
N ASP A 516 29.99 0.33 -22.22
CA ASP A 516 29.42 1.62 -22.65
C ASP A 516 28.90 1.46 -24.10
N PRO A 517 27.58 1.36 -24.33
CA PRO A 517 26.50 1.59 -23.38
C PRO A 517 26.42 0.53 -22.26
N PRO A 518 25.94 0.92 -21.06
CA PRO A 518 25.91 0.03 -19.91
C PRO A 518 24.88 -1.09 -20.05
N ARG A 519 25.21 -2.27 -19.54
CA ARG A 519 24.29 -3.41 -19.38
C ARG A 519 24.62 -4.23 -18.12
N PRO A 520 23.67 -5.00 -17.56
CA PRO A 520 23.96 -5.88 -16.43
C PRO A 520 25.01 -6.94 -16.78
N VAL A 521 25.86 -7.26 -15.80
CA VAL A 521 26.72 -8.45 -15.87
C VAL A 521 25.84 -9.69 -15.84
N ARG A 522 26.09 -10.64 -16.74
CA ARG A 522 25.30 -11.86 -16.83
C ARG A 522 25.46 -12.67 -15.55
N GLN A 523 24.37 -13.29 -15.09
CA GLN A 523 24.43 -14.14 -13.89
C GLN A 523 25.48 -15.26 -14.01
N PHE A 524 25.68 -15.80 -15.21
CA PHE A 524 26.71 -16.81 -15.47
C PHE A 524 28.13 -16.29 -15.20
N ASP A 525 28.48 -15.12 -15.74
CA ASP A 525 29.82 -14.53 -15.56
C ASP A 525 30.05 -14.13 -14.09
N LEU A 526 29.00 -13.62 -13.44
CA LEU A 526 29.05 -13.27 -12.02
C LEU A 526 29.33 -14.51 -11.16
N LYS A 527 28.67 -15.65 -11.44
CA LYS A 527 28.97 -16.92 -10.77
C LYS A 527 30.42 -17.35 -11.00
N ALA A 528 30.92 -17.26 -12.23
CA ALA A 528 32.31 -17.59 -12.56
C ALA A 528 33.36 -16.66 -11.91
N ALA A 529 32.96 -15.44 -11.54
CA ALA A 529 33.83 -14.52 -10.80
C ALA A 529 33.98 -14.90 -9.31
N TYR A 530 33.06 -15.70 -8.77
CA TYR A 530 33.02 -16.11 -7.36
C TYR A 530 33.32 -17.59 -7.12
N LEU A 531 32.86 -18.47 -8.01
CA LEU A 531 32.80 -19.92 -7.78
C LEU A 531 33.78 -20.69 -8.68
N ASP A 532 34.32 -21.78 -8.14
CA ASP A 532 35.06 -22.83 -8.84
C ASP A 532 34.44 -24.20 -8.51
N GLY A 533 33.53 -24.65 -9.38
CA GLY A 533 32.66 -25.79 -9.10
C GLY A 533 31.70 -25.50 -7.94
N ASP A 534 31.70 -26.38 -6.94
CA ASP A 534 30.84 -26.27 -5.75
C ASP A 534 31.48 -25.44 -4.61
N ASN A 535 32.63 -24.80 -4.85
CA ASN A 535 33.37 -24.03 -3.85
C ASN A 535 33.58 -22.58 -4.31
N TYR A 536 33.89 -21.70 -3.35
CA TYR A 536 34.45 -20.38 -3.68
C TYR A 536 35.83 -20.51 -4.31
N ARG A 537 36.14 -19.60 -5.24
CA ARG A 537 37.50 -19.45 -5.75
C ARG A 537 38.46 -19.12 -4.61
N ALA A 538 39.70 -19.61 -4.71
CA ALA A 538 40.69 -19.48 -3.65
C ALA A 538 41.05 -18.02 -3.31
N ASP A 539 41.02 -17.12 -4.31
CA ASP A 539 41.25 -15.69 -4.14
C ASP A 539 40.09 -14.99 -3.40
N ILE A 540 38.85 -15.37 -3.70
CA ILE A 540 37.65 -14.89 -3.01
C ILE A 540 37.67 -15.35 -1.55
N LEU A 541 37.89 -16.65 -1.30
CA LEU A 541 37.95 -17.17 0.05
C LEU A 541 39.04 -16.45 0.86
N ALA A 542 40.24 -16.27 0.29
CA ALA A 542 41.34 -15.59 0.97
C ALA A 542 41.08 -14.09 1.29
N ALA A 543 40.19 -13.44 0.54
CA ALA A 543 39.86 -12.02 0.74
C ALA A 543 38.62 -11.78 1.62
N PHE A 544 37.67 -12.72 1.63
CA PHE A 544 36.39 -12.57 2.33
C PHE A 544 36.37 -13.31 3.67
N ASP A 545 37.11 -14.43 3.82
CA ASP A 545 37.19 -15.23 5.06
C ASP A 545 38.03 -14.49 6.11
N SER A 546 37.37 -13.63 6.88
CA SER A 546 38.00 -12.77 7.86
C SER A 546 38.42 -13.54 9.12
N ASN A 547 37.71 -14.62 9.43
CA ASN A 547 37.89 -15.40 10.65
C ASN A 547 38.84 -16.61 10.45
N GLY A 548 39.08 -17.01 9.21
CA GLY A 548 40.00 -18.06 8.79
C GLY A 548 39.48 -19.49 8.97
N ASP A 549 38.16 -19.70 9.02
CA ASP A 549 37.52 -21.01 9.21
C ASP A 549 37.26 -21.77 7.90
N GLY A 550 37.54 -21.14 6.75
CA GLY A 550 37.38 -21.72 5.42
C GLY A 550 35.94 -21.72 4.91
N GLN A 551 35.01 -21.02 5.57
CA GLN A 551 33.65 -20.76 5.12
C GLN A 551 33.42 -19.26 5.03
N LEU A 552 32.38 -18.85 4.31
CA LEU A 552 31.95 -17.45 4.24
C LEU A 552 30.53 -17.37 4.81
N ASP A 553 30.37 -16.68 5.93
CA ASP A 553 29.04 -16.34 6.44
C ASP A 553 28.49 -15.07 5.78
N ASP A 554 27.23 -14.72 6.10
CA ASP A 554 26.57 -13.53 5.54
C ASP A 554 27.24 -12.21 5.92
N ALA A 555 28.04 -12.16 7.00
CA ALA A 555 28.79 -10.96 7.41
C ALA A 555 30.10 -10.83 6.63
N GLU A 556 30.73 -11.95 6.30
CA GLU A 556 31.97 -12.04 5.54
C GLU A 556 31.75 -11.84 4.04
N LEU A 557 30.69 -12.43 3.49
CA LEU A 557 30.32 -12.37 2.07
C LEU A 557 29.68 -11.01 1.70
N ARG A 558 30.49 -9.94 1.78
CA ARG A 558 30.08 -8.55 1.48
C ARG A 558 31.23 -7.78 0.83
N ILE A 559 30.90 -6.89 -0.12
CA ILE A 559 31.86 -5.89 -0.64
C ILE A 559 31.76 -4.62 0.22
N ASP A 560 32.43 -4.63 1.36
CA ASP A 560 32.48 -3.55 2.35
C ASP A 560 33.80 -2.76 2.36
N ASP A 561 34.76 -3.16 1.51
CA ASP A 561 36.01 -2.45 1.30
C ASP A 561 36.45 -2.43 -0.18
N GLN A 562 37.36 -1.51 -0.50
CA GLN A 562 37.85 -1.29 -1.86
C GLN A 562 38.71 -2.45 -2.39
N ALA A 563 39.36 -3.23 -1.52
CA ALA A 563 40.19 -4.35 -1.94
C ALA A 563 39.32 -5.52 -2.44
N LYS A 564 38.22 -5.83 -1.74
CA LYS A 564 37.22 -6.80 -2.19
C LYS A 564 36.58 -6.37 -3.51
N GLU A 565 36.21 -5.09 -3.65
CA GLU A 565 35.65 -4.57 -4.91
C GLU A 565 36.65 -4.75 -6.07
N ASN A 566 37.91 -4.35 -5.87
CA ASN A 566 38.95 -4.45 -6.90
C ASN A 566 39.24 -5.90 -7.29
N LEU A 567 39.19 -6.83 -6.34
CA LEU A 567 39.36 -8.25 -6.61
C LEU A 567 38.24 -8.78 -7.52
N VAL A 568 36.98 -8.55 -7.16
CA VAL A 568 35.83 -9.03 -7.92
C VAL A 568 35.78 -8.36 -9.30
N LYS A 569 36.07 -7.06 -9.35
CA LYS A 569 36.23 -6.31 -10.60
C LYS A 569 37.30 -6.95 -11.50
N GLY A 570 38.48 -7.25 -10.95
CA GLY A 570 39.56 -7.91 -11.68
C GLY A 570 39.17 -9.31 -12.17
N ASN A 571 38.38 -10.06 -11.40
CA ASN A 571 37.85 -11.36 -11.80
C ASN A 571 36.86 -11.25 -12.97
N LEU A 572 36.00 -10.23 -12.97
CA LEU A 572 35.10 -9.94 -14.09
C LEU A 572 35.88 -9.47 -15.34
N GLU A 573 36.88 -8.62 -15.18
CA GLU A 573 37.75 -8.20 -16.29
C GLU A 573 38.54 -9.37 -16.88
N ALA A 574 38.96 -10.34 -16.06
CA ALA A 574 39.63 -11.56 -16.51
C ALA A 574 38.71 -12.48 -17.34
N LEU A 575 37.40 -12.36 -17.18
CA LEU A 575 36.39 -13.04 -18.01
C LEU A 575 36.09 -12.27 -19.31
N GLY A 576 36.75 -11.13 -19.55
CA GLY A 576 36.60 -10.33 -20.76
C GLY A 576 35.50 -9.27 -20.69
N LEU A 577 34.95 -8.99 -19.49
CA LEU A 577 33.97 -7.91 -19.33
C LEU A 577 34.67 -6.55 -19.27
N GLU A 578 34.09 -5.56 -19.95
CA GLU A 578 34.68 -4.23 -20.05
C GLU A 578 34.09 -3.29 -18.99
N ASN A 579 34.94 -2.54 -18.28
CA ASN A 579 34.52 -1.56 -17.28
C ASN A 579 33.43 -2.04 -16.28
N PRO A 580 33.60 -3.21 -15.62
CA PRO A 580 32.67 -3.66 -14.61
C PRO A 580 32.66 -2.69 -13.42
N ARG A 581 31.46 -2.35 -12.96
CA ARG A 581 31.22 -1.44 -11.83
C ARG A 581 29.91 -1.73 -11.13
N ILE A 582 29.86 -1.45 -9.84
CA ILE A 582 28.66 -1.58 -9.01
C ILE A 582 27.75 -0.37 -9.27
N VAL A 583 26.46 -0.63 -9.40
CA VAL A 583 25.40 0.37 -9.34
C VAL A 583 24.36 -0.03 -8.31
N ALA A 584 23.60 0.95 -7.84
CA ALA A 584 22.63 0.76 -6.79
C ALA A 584 21.37 1.58 -7.04
N GLU A 585 20.22 0.99 -6.75
CA GLU A 585 18.92 1.62 -6.98
C GLU A 585 17.90 1.28 -5.89
N ILE A 586 16.89 2.13 -5.75
CA ILE A 586 15.75 1.97 -4.85
C ILE A 586 14.50 1.86 -5.69
N GLN A 587 13.79 0.74 -5.58
CA GLN A 587 12.49 0.58 -6.19
C GLN A 587 11.38 0.77 -5.13
N PRO A 588 10.51 1.79 -5.28
CA PRO A 588 9.33 1.93 -4.44
C PRO A 588 8.25 0.93 -4.85
N TYR A 589 7.66 0.25 -3.85
CA TYR A 589 6.51 -0.63 -4.03
C TYR A 589 5.31 -0.17 -3.21
N SER A 590 4.24 0.25 -3.89
CA SER A 590 2.98 0.67 -3.25
C SER A 590 2.31 -0.52 -2.56
N ILE A 591 1.79 -0.30 -1.35
CA ILE A 591 1.08 -1.31 -0.56
C ILE A 591 -0.42 -0.99 -0.61
N ASN A 592 -1.23 -1.94 -1.07
CA ASN A 592 -2.67 -1.76 -1.27
C ASN A 592 -3.52 -2.87 -0.64
N HIS A 593 -2.90 -3.94 -0.13
CA HIS A 593 -3.53 -5.06 0.55
C HIS A 593 -3.13 -5.11 2.04
N ASN A 594 -3.64 -6.10 2.76
CA ASN A 594 -3.61 -6.20 4.22
C ASN A 594 -4.38 -5.09 4.95
N VAL A 595 -5.39 -4.55 4.25
CA VAL A 595 -6.29 -3.53 4.77
C VAL A 595 -6.93 -4.00 6.07
N THR A 596 -6.98 -3.11 7.05
CA THR A 596 -7.54 -3.38 8.37
C THR A 596 -8.66 -2.39 8.74
N ASN A 597 -9.32 -2.63 9.88
CA ASN A 597 -10.44 -1.84 10.35
C ASN A 597 -10.43 -1.64 11.87
N GLY A 598 -11.37 -0.82 12.35
CA GLY A 598 -11.68 -0.72 13.77
C GLY A 598 -10.52 -0.15 14.59
N GLU A 599 -10.08 -0.90 15.60
CA GLU A 599 -8.96 -0.55 16.49
C GLU A 599 -7.59 -0.74 15.86
N TRP A 600 -7.50 -1.48 14.74
CA TRP A 600 -6.24 -1.80 14.07
C TRP A 600 -5.85 -0.75 13.01
N ALA A 601 -6.78 0.11 12.62
CA ALA A 601 -6.52 1.26 11.77
C ALA A 601 -6.05 2.45 12.62
N THR A 602 -5.18 3.30 12.08
CA THR A 602 -4.72 4.51 12.78
C THR A 602 -5.89 5.45 13.03
N ARG A 603 -6.16 5.72 14.31
CA ARG A 603 -7.19 6.66 14.78
C ARG A 603 -6.66 7.69 15.78
N GLU A 604 -5.45 7.48 16.28
CA GLU A 604 -4.79 8.36 17.23
C GLU A 604 -4.09 9.51 16.49
N CYS A 605 -4.61 10.73 16.62
CA CYS A 605 -4.09 11.89 15.90
C CYS A 605 -2.60 12.14 16.19
N ALA A 606 -2.15 11.82 17.41
CA ALA A 606 -0.77 11.99 17.83
C ALA A 606 0.23 11.17 17.00
N GLU A 607 -0.19 10.05 16.38
CA GLU A 607 0.69 9.26 15.50
C GLU A 607 1.23 10.10 14.34
N CYS A 608 0.46 11.05 13.81
CA CYS A 608 0.91 11.93 12.72
C CYS A 608 1.22 13.36 13.18
N HIS A 609 0.56 13.85 14.25
CA HIS A 609 0.66 15.24 14.69
C HIS A 609 1.68 15.49 15.81
N SER A 610 2.28 14.46 16.40
CA SER A 610 3.37 14.60 17.37
C SER A 610 4.73 14.87 16.70
N SER A 611 5.77 15.14 17.51
CA SER A 611 7.15 15.20 17.01
C SER A 611 7.66 13.86 16.46
N GLN A 612 7.08 12.74 16.89
CA GLN A 612 7.34 11.40 16.34
C GLN A 612 6.31 11.06 15.27
N SER A 613 6.22 11.92 14.26
CA SER A 613 5.21 11.80 13.21
C SER A 613 5.48 10.61 12.30
N ARG A 614 4.46 9.77 12.14
CA ARG A 614 4.41 8.68 11.17
C ARG A 614 4.62 9.14 9.73
N ALA A 615 4.20 10.38 9.41
CA ALA A 615 4.39 10.99 8.10
C ALA A 615 5.87 11.27 7.76
N ALA A 616 6.75 11.32 8.77
CA ALA A 616 8.18 11.57 8.61
C ALA A 616 9.04 10.44 9.24
N GLU A 617 8.46 9.26 9.46
CA GLU A 617 9.20 8.13 10.02
C GLU A 617 10.27 7.64 9.04
N ALA A 618 11.50 7.50 9.53
CA ALA A 618 12.61 7.04 8.72
C ALA A 618 12.52 5.54 8.43
N MET A 619 12.94 5.13 7.24
CA MET A 619 13.00 3.74 6.84
C MET A 619 14.46 3.31 6.60
N LEU A 620 14.91 2.27 7.31
CA LEU A 620 16.22 1.65 7.05
C LEU A 620 16.20 0.96 5.69
N LEU A 621 17.14 1.30 4.81
CA LEU A 621 17.23 0.80 3.44
C LEU A 621 18.30 -0.27 3.27
N ALA A 622 19.40 -0.18 4.00
CA ALA A 622 20.49 -1.13 3.96
C ALA A 622 21.27 -1.13 5.27
N THR A 623 21.87 -2.25 5.66
CA THR A 623 22.75 -2.33 6.84
C THR A 623 24.20 -2.00 6.52
N TYR A 624 24.58 -2.08 5.24
CA TYR A 624 25.87 -1.68 4.68
C TYR A 624 25.69 -1.22 3.22
N LEU A 625 26.70 -0.58 2.64
CA LEU A 625 26.69 -0.14 1.24
C LEU A 625 27.70 -0.94 0.42
N PRO A 626 27.26 -1.90 -0.42
CA PRO A 626 28.15 -2.60 -1.33
C PRO A 626 28.96 -1.63 -2.21
N GLY A 627 30.30 -1.70 -2.10
CA GLY A 627 31.23 -0.84 -2.81
C GLY A 627 31.13 0.65 -2.47
N ASP A 628 30.60 1.00 -1.29
CA ASP A 628 30.30 2.40 -0.89
C ASP A 628 29.38 3.14 -1.90
N VAL A 629 28.61 2.40 -2.70
CA VAL A 629 27.71 2.96 -3.71
C VAL A 629 26.36 3.30 -3.08
N SER A 630 26.06 4.60 -3.01
CA SER A 630 24.75 5.07 -2.56
C SER A 630 23.68 4.85 -3.63
N PRO A 631 22.53 4.22 -3.28
CA PRO A 631 21.47 3.91 -4.24
C PRO A 631 20.66 5.16 -4.61
N GLN A 632 20.12 5.16 -5.82
CA GLN A 632 19.23 6.22 -6.32
C GLN A 632 17.83 5.68 -6.55
N PHE A 633 16.80 6.51 -6.38
CA PHE A 633 15.44 6.11 -6.74
C PHE A 633 15.35 5.83 -8.25
N PHE A 634 14.85 4.65 -8.60
CA PHE A 634 14.55 4.27 -9.96
C PHE A 634 13.03 4.29 -10.20
N GLY A 635 12.62 4.77 -11.37
CA GLY A 635 11.23 4.78 -11.79
C GLY A 635 10.63 6.18 -11.86
N ASP A 636 9.32 6.26 -11.64
CA ASP A 636 8.48 7.41 -11.95
C ASP A 636 8.98 8.71 -11.31
N GLU A 637 9.51 9.63 -12.14
CA GLU A 637 9.91 10.99 -11.74
C GLU A 637 8.77 11.78 -11.05
N LYS A 638 7.53 11.26 -11.13
CA LYS A 638 6.34 11.81 -10.48
C LYS A 638 6.22 11.44 -9.00
N ILE A 639 6.98 10.50 -8.44
CA ILE A 639 6.99 10.32 -6.98
C ILE A 639 7.93 11.39 -6.41
N ALA A 640 7.35 12.36 -5.72
CA ALA A 640 8.14 13.37 -5.04
C ALA A 640 8.92 12.71 -3.90
N HIS A 641 10.22 12.44 -4.13
CA HIS A 641 11.12 11.88 -3.12
C HIS A 641 11.74 12.99 -2.27
N ALA A 642 10.91 13.85 -1.70
CA ALA A 642 11.36 14.94 -0.86
C ALA A 642 11.77 14.37 0.51
N GLY A 643 13.05 14.04 0.64
CA GLY A 643 13.65 13.49 1.86
C GLY A 643 15.16 13.42 1.75
N GLU A 644 15.80 12.90 2.79
CA GLU A 644 17.25 12.85 2.91
C GLU A 644 17.73 11.44 3.25
N PHE A 645 18.82 11.02 2.60
CA PHE A 645 19.54 9.81 2.97
C PHE A 645 20.50 10.11 4.12
N LYS A 646 20.49 9.26 5.14
CA LYS A 646 21.43 9.34 6.26
C LYS A 646 22.09 7.99 6.49
N THR A 647 23.41 8.00 6.42
CA THR A 647 24.26 6.86 6.81
C THR A 647 24.49 6.90 8.31
N ASN A 648 24.33 5.75 8.98
CA ASN A 648 24.61 5.60 10.40
C ASN A 648 26.10 5.28 10.64
N GLU A 649 26.53 5.30 11.90
CA GLU A 649 27.94 5.01 12.28
C GLU A 649 28.40 3.59 11.91
N THR A 650 27.45 2.67 11.73
CA THR A 650 27.70 1.27 11.34
C THR A 650 27.72 1.04 9.82
N GLY A 651 27.60 2.09 9.00
CA GLY A 651 27.61 2.00 7.53
C GLY A 651 26.25 1.72 6.86
N GLY A 652 25.19 1.59 7.65
CA GLY A 652 23.83 1.38 7.15
C GLY A 652 23.16 2.67 6.68
N LEU A 653 22.27 2.56 5.69
CA LEU A 653 21.60 3.67 5.03
C LEU A 653 20.12 3.74 5.44
N SER A 654 19.64 4.92 5.79
CA SER A 654 18.22 5.18 6.07
C SER A 654 17.69 6.35 5.24
N TYR A 655 16.42 6.26 4.83
CA TYR A 655 15.70 7.33 4.17
C TYR A 655 14.81 8.07 5.17
N HIS A 656 14.91 9.40 5.20
CA HIS A 656 14.15 10.28 6.11
C HIS A 656 13.23 11.17 5.26
N PRO A 657 11.90 10.92 5.24
CA PRO A 657 10.96 11.78 4.52
C PRO A 657 10.94 13.21 5.05
N ASP A 658 10.73 14.18 4.15
CA ASP A 658 10.63 15.61 4.44
C ASP A 658 9.28 16.15 3.95
N VAL A 659 8.26 15.96 4.79
CA VAL A 659 6.87 16.38 4.53
C VAL A 659 6.73 17.87 4.17
N ALA A 660 7.66 18.73 4.63
CA ALA A 660 7.60 20.16 4.34
C ALA A 660 8.02 20.46 2.89
N LYS A 661 9.05 19.76 2.39
CA LYS A 661 9.44 19.82 0.97
C LYS A 661 8.39 19.18 0.05
N GLU A 662 7.55 18.29 0.57
CA GLU A 662 6.38 17.74 -0.11
C GLU A 662 5.17 18.70 -0.12
N GLY A 663 5.30 19.89 0.47
CA GLY A 663 4.23 20.89 0.50
C GLY A 663 3.18 20.69 1.59
N LEU A 664 3.44 19.79 2.55
CA LEU A 664 2.54 19.51 3.66
C LEU A 664 2.98 20.25 4.93
N TYR A 665 2.01 20.89 5.60
CA TYR A 665 2.18 21.47 6.93
C TYR A 665 1.30 20.72 7.91
N ILE A 666 1.91 19.89 8.75
CA ILE A 666 1.21 19.07 9.73
C ILE A 666 1.22 19.81 11.07
N PHE A 667 0.05 20.21 11.58
CA PHE A 667 -0.03 20.85 12.90
C PHE A 667 0.59 19.97 13.98
N GLY A 668 1.36 20.57 14.89
CA GLY A 668 2.06 19.87 15.97
C GLY A 668 3.45 19.37 15.56
N TYR A 669 3.57 18.67 14.44
CA TYR A 669 4.84 18.20 13.88
C TYR A 669 5.62 19.34 13.20
N SER A 670 4.99 20.00 12.23
CA SER A 670 5.59 21.12 11.51
C SER A 670 5.59 22.36 12.38
N SER A 671 6.73 23.05 12.43
CA SER A 671 6.85 24.33 13.14
C SER A 671 7.85 25.26 12.46
N VAL A 672 7.62 26.57 12.60
CA VAL A 672 8.53 27.60 12.12
C VAL A 672 9.14 28.28 13.35
N GLY A 673 10.36 27.87 13.71
CA GLY A 673 10.95 28.19 15.02
C GLY A 673 11.00 29.69 15.37
N TRP A 674 11.20 30.57 14.39
CA TRP A 674 11.22 32.03 14.67
C TRP A 674 9.81 32.59 14.96
N ILE A 675 8.76 32.03 14.35
CA ILE A 675 7.37 32.39 14.63
C ILE A 675 7.01 31.92 16.03
N ASP A 676 7.39 30.69 16.38
CA ASP A 676 7.20 30.13 17.72
C ASP A 676 7.88 31.02 18.78
N TRP A 677 9.15 31.39 18.56
CA TRP A 677 9.88 32.28 19.46
C TRP A 677 9.25 33.67 19.57
N LEU A 678 8.81 34.26 18.46
CA LEU A 678 8.12 35.55 18.47
C LEU A 678 6.82 35.46 19.28
N GLY A 679 6.05 34.38 19.10
CA GLY A 679 4.83 34.13 19.86
C GLY A 679 5.09 33.97 21.36
N ILE A 680 6.10 33.16 21.73
CA ILE A 680 6.50 32.95 23.13
C ILE A 680 6.99 34.25 23.77
N LEU A 681 7.84 35.01 23.09
CA LEU A 681 8.36 36.30 23.57
C LEU A 681 7.24 37.34 23.69
N ALA A 682 6.31 37.40 22.74
CA ALA A 682 5.16 38.28 22.83
C ALA A 682 4.27 37.93 24.03
N PHE A 683 4.01 36.64 24.27
CA PHE A 683 3.21 36.17 25.39
C PHE A 683 3.88 36.44 26.75
N LEU A 684 5.12 35.97 26.93
CA LEU A 684 5.88 36.16 28.17
C LEU A 684 6.18 37.63 28.43
N GLY A 685 6.53 38.39 27.38
CA GLY A 685 6.77 39.83 27.46
C GLY A 685 5.52 40.60 27.89
N THR A 686 4.34 40.25 27.34
CA THR A 686 3.07 40.86 27.76
C THR A 686 2.75 40.51 29.21
N MET A 687 2.90 39.25 29.61
CA MET A 687 2.60 38.80 30.97
C MET A 687 3.55 39.45 31.99
N LEU A 688 4.85 39.50 31.70
CA LEU A 688 5.83 40.21 32.52
C LEU A 688 5.51 41.70 32.60
N GLY A 689 5.16 42.32 31.47
CA GLY A 689 4.77 43.73 31.42
C GLY A 689 3.55 44.03 32.30
N VAL A 690 2.50 43.20 32.23
CA VAL A 690 1.30 43.34 33.06
C VAL A 690 1.62 43.14 34.54
N ILE A 691 2.39 42.11 34.89
CA ILE A 691 2.77 41.82 36.29
C ILE A 691 3.65 42.94 36.85
N ALA A 692 4.65 43.40 36.10
CA ALA A 692 5.53 44.49 36.51
C ALA A 692 4.75 45.80 36.65
N HIS A 693 3.91 46.15 35.68
CA HIS A 693 3.09 47.36 35.73
C HIS A 693 2.11 47.34 36.91
N GLY A 694 1.38 46.23 37.10
CA GLY A 694 0.49 46.04 38.24
C GLY A 694 1.22 46.03 39.59
N GLY A 695 2.40 45.39 39.64
CA GLY A 695 3.25 45.33 40.84
C GLY A 695 3.81 46.70 41.23
N ILE A 696 4.33 47.48 40.27
CA ILE A 696 4.79 48.86 40.50
C ILE A 696 3.62 49.70 40.99
N ARG A 697 2.44 49.55 40.40
CA ARG A 697 1.23 50.30 40.82
C ARG A 697 0.83 50.00 42.26
N VAL A 698 0.85 48.72 42.67
CA VAL A 698 0.57 48.33 44.07
C VAL A 698 1.67 48.87 44.99
N TYR A 699 2.93 48.77 44.60
CA TYR A 699 4.06 49.27 45.38
C TYR A 699 4.04 50.79 45.56
N THR A 700 3.77 51.57 44.51
CA THR A 700 3.65 53.03 44.60
C THR A 700 2.44 53.43 45.43
N ALA A 701 1.30 52.76 45.28
CA ALA A 701 0.10 52.98 46.09
C ALA A 701 0.33 52.69 47.59
N ILE A 702 1.19 51.73 47.93
CA ILE A 702 1.56 51.44 49.33
C ILE A 702 2.55 52.48 49.88
N LYS A 703 3.47 53.00 49.05
CA LYS A 703 4.51 53.95 49.48
C LYS A 703 4.05 55.41 49.53
N MET A 704 3.00 55.78 48.81
CA MET A 704 2.51 57.15 48.80
C MET A 704 1.63 57.40 50.05
N PRO A 705 1.95 58.40 50.90
CA PRO A 705 1.09 58.77 52.01
C PRO A 705 -0.24 59.32 51.48
N GLN A 706 -1.35 58.86 52.04
CA GLN A 706 -2.69 59.23 51.58
C GLN A 706 -2.87 60.74 51.48
N HIS A 707 -3.21 61.24 50.28
CA HIS A 707 -3.71 62.59 50.11
C HIS A 707 -4.95 62.66 49.22
N HIS A 708 -5.86 63.51 49.73
CA HIS A 708 -7.09 64.08 49.17
C HIS A 708 -8.34 63.16 49.20
N GLU A 709 -9.20 63.40 50.20
CA GLU A 709 -10.61 62.98 50.19
C GLU A 709 -11.34 63.68 49.04
N HIS A 710 -11.27 63.13 47.84
CA HIS A 710 -12.18 63.50 46.78
C HIS A 710 -13.56 62.92 47.10
N LYS A 711 -14.61 63.76 47.10
CA LYS A 711 -15.99 63.28 47.19
C LYS A 711 -16.35 62.52 45.91
N TYR A 712 -16.18 61.21 45.91
CA TYR A 712 -16.51 60.37 44.77
C TYR A 712 -18.03 60.23 44.60
N LYS A 713 -18.52 60.53 43.38
CA LYS A 713 -19.88 60.17 42.97
C LYS A 713 -19.82 58.90 42.14
N ARG A 714 -20.57 57.86 42.52
CA ARG A 714 -20.69 56.65 41.69
C ARG A 714 -21.48 56.98 40.43
N VAL A 715 -20.83 56.86 39.27
CA VAL A 715 -21.44 57.03 37.94
C VAL A 715 -21.48 55.67 37.26
N TYR A 716 -22.65 55.32 36.71
CA TYR A 716 -22.84 54.06 36.01
C TYR A 716 -22.25 54.14 34.59
N MET A 717 -21.01 53.68 34.42
CA MET A 717 -20.25 53.81 33.18
C MET A 717 -20.52 52.70 32.15
N TYR A 718 -20.57 51.45 32.61
CA TYR A 718 -20.77 50.27 31.77
C TYR A 718 -22.03 49.53 32.19
N THR A 719 -22.83 49.17 31.20
CA THR A 719 -24.03 48.35 31.34
C THR A 719 -23.69 46.92 31.73
N ILE A 720 -24.68 46.17 32.21
CA ILE A 720 -24.52 44.73 32.51
C ILE A 720 -24.13 43.97 31.25
N TYR A 721 -24.74 44.32 30.10
CA TYR A 721 -24.44 43.75 28.80
C TYR A 721 -22.96 43.93 28.42
N GLU A 722 -22.45 45.16 28.44
CA GLU A 722 -21.05 45.45 28.05
C GLU A 722 -20.03 44.70 28.93
N ARG A 723 -20.33 44.54 30.23
CA ARG A 723 -19.48 43.75 31.13
C ARG A 723 -19.52 42.26 30.80
N LEU A 724 -20.71 41.72 30.58
CA LEU A 724 -20.89 40.30 30.28
C LEU A 724 -20.19 39.94 28.96
N TRP A 725 -20.43 40.73 27.92
CA TRP A 725 -19.77 40.62 26.61
C TRP A 725 -18.24 40.59 26.76
N HIS A 726 -17.67 41.58 27.44
CA HIS A 726 -16.22 41.67 27.62
C HIS A 726 -15.62 40.47 28.36
N TRP A 727 -16.27 40.00 29.43
CA TRP A 727 -15.78 38.86 30.20
C TRP A 727 -15.91 37.53 29.44
N ILE A 728 -16.98 37.35 28.67
CA ILE A 728 -17.12 36.20 27.76
C ILE A 728 -15.98 36.22 26.75
N GLN A 729 -15.76 37.35 26.07
CA GLN A 729 -14.68 37.50 25.10
C GLN A 729 -13.31 37.22 25.73
N ALA A 730 -13.03 37.78 26.92
CA ALA A 730 -11.75 37.58 27.60
C ALA A 730 -11.50 36.11 27.98
N ILE A 731 -12.50 35.43 28.56
CA ILE A 731 -12.39 34.01 28.93
C ILE A 731 -12.18 33.15 27.68
N VAL A 732 -12.96 33.41 26.63
CA VAL A 732 -12.86 32.64 25.37
C VAL A 732 -11.49 32.82 24.71
N ILE A 733 -10.94 34.04 24.67
CA ILE A 733 -9.60 34.29 24.12
C ILE A 733 -8.52 33.56 24.93
N LEU A 734 -8.59 33.58 26.27
CA LEU A 734 -7.62 32.87 27.10
C LEU A 734 -7.67 31.36 26.86
N LEU A 735 -8.89 30.80 26.75
CA LEU A 735 -9.07 29.38 26.43
C LEU A 735 -8.62 29.04 25.00
N LEU A 736 -8.80 29.94 24.03
CA LEU A 736 -8.28 29.78 22.67
C LEU A 736 -6.75 29.77 22.64
N ILE A 737 -6.09 30.67 23.37
CA ILE A 737 -4.63 30.67 23.50
C ILE A 737 -4.16 29.35 24.10
N PHE A 738 -4.80 28.91 25.19
CA PHE A 738 -4.44 27.67 25.87
C PHE A 738 -4.62 26.44 24.97
N THR A 739 -5.79 26.28 24.36
CA THR A 739 -6.07 25.17 23.44
C THR A 739 -5.20 25.23 22.17
N GLY A 740 -4.89 26.43 21.67
CA GLY A 740 -3.98 26.63 20.54
C GLY A 740 -2.55 26.17 20.86
N LEU A 741 -2.03 26.45 22.06
CA LEU A 741 -0.72 25.96 22.50
C LEU A 741 -0.66 24.43 22.54
N ILE A 742 -1.73 23.77 23.01
CA ILE A 742 -1.83 22.31 23.03
C ILE A 742 -1.77 21.75 21.60
N ILE A 743 -2.50 22.35 20.66
CA ILE A 743 -2.52 21.90 19.25
C ILE A 743 -1.17 22.09 18.56
N HIS A 744 -0.46 23.18 18.85
CA HIS A 744 0.85 23.46 18.26
C HIS A 744 2.01 22.67 18.89
N LYS A 745 1.89 22.24 20.15
CA LYS A 745 2.93 21.49 20.88
C LYS A 745 2.30 20.34 21.69
N PRO A 746 1.70 19.33 21.03
CA PRO A 746 0.97 18.27 21.70
C PRO A 746 1.83 17.50 22.73
N ASP A 747 3.11 17.27 22.42
CA ASP A 747 4.01 16.50 23.28
C ASP A 747 4.29 17.17 24.63
N MET A 748 4.25 18.50 24.70
CA MET A 748 4.39 19.23 25.97
C MET A 748 3.15 19.10 26.87
N PHE A 749 2.01 18.75 26.28
CA PHE A 749 0.69 18.77 26.90
C PHE A 749 -0.01 17.40 26.81
N GLY A 750 0.74 16.30 26.81
CA GLY A 750 0.25 14.93 26.58
C GLY A 750 -0.82 14.40 27.56
N ILE A 751 -1.24 15.18 28.56
CA ILE A 751 -2.39 14.89 29.42
C ILE A 751 -3.72 15.23 28.72
N PHE A 752 -3.69 16.12 27.73
CA PHE A 752 -4.88 16.57 27.02
C PHE A 752 -5.06 15.80 25.71
N ASP A 753 -6.28 15.35 25.44
CA ASP A 753 -6.65 14.70 24.19
C ASP A 753 -6.58 15.71 23.02
N PHE A 754 -5.84 15.37 21.97
CA PHE A 754 -5.61 16.26 20.83
C PHE A 754 -6.91 16.60 20.11
N LYS A 755 -7.72 15.57 19.81
CA LYS A 755 -9.00 15.72 19.12
C LYS A 755 -9.95 16.62 19.90
N TYR A 756 -10.10 16.38 21.19
CA TYR A 756 -10.93 17.18 22.07
C TYR A 756 -10.43 18.63 22.14
N SER A 757 -9.11 18.84 22.19
CA SER A 757 -8.52 20.17 22.18
C SER A 757 -8.86 20.95 20.90
N VAL A 758 -8.79 20.30 19.73
CA VAL A 758 -9.23 20.89 18.45
C VAL A 758 -10.72 21.22 18.46
N GLN A 759 -11.57 20.31 18.95
CA GLN A 759 -13.01 20.54 19.04
C GLN A 759 -13.35 21.73 19.95
N VAL A 760 -12.75 21.77 21.14
CA VAL A 760 -12.93 22.88 22.08
C VAL A 760 -12.42 24.19 21.48
N HIS A 761 -11.26 24.19 20.82
CA HIS A 761 -10.72 25.37 20.15
C HIS A 761 -11.69 25.91 19.09
N ASN A 762 -12.26 25.03 18.25
CA ASN A 762 -13.23 25.42 17.23
C ASN A 762 -14.54 25.97 17.82
N VAL A 763 -15.07 25.32 18.85
CA VAL A 763 -16.28 25.79 19.54
C VAL A 763 -16.03 27.17 20.17
N LEU A 764 -14.89 27.35 20.84
CA LEU A 764 -14.49 28.64 21.40
C LEU A 764 -14.31 29.71 20.31
N GLY A 765 -13.74 29.34 19.16
CA GLY A 765 -13.59 30.22 18.01
C GLY A 765 -14.94 30.67 17.46
N PHE A 766 -15.91 29.74 17.35
CA PHE A 766 -17.28 30.06 16.95
C PHE A 766 -17.99 30.93 17.99
N ILE A 767 -17.84 30.65 19.28
CA ILE A 767 -18.39 31.49 20.36
C ILE A 767 -17.80 32.90 20.25
N LEU A 768 -16.49 33.03 20.06
CA LEU A 768 -15.83 34.33 19.88
C LEU A 768 -16.37 35.07 18.65
N PHE A 769 -16.55 34.37 17.53
CA PHE A 769 -17.11 34.93 16.31
C PHE A 769 -18.56 35.40 16.50
N ALA A 770 -19.41 34.56 17.11
CA ALA A 770 -20.80 34.91 17.39
C ALA A 770 -20.91 36.08 18.37
N ASP A 771 -20.11 36.07 19.43
CA ASP A 771 -20.02 37.16 20.41
C ASP A 771 -19.59 38.48 19.75
N ALA A 772 -18.58 38.44 18.87
CA ALA A 772 -18.15 39.59 18.08
C ALA A 772 -19.25 40.09 17.13
N LEU A 773 -20.02 39.19 16.50
CA LEU A 773 -21.12 39.54 15.61
C LEU A 773 -22.29 40.20 16.36
N PHE A 774 -22.68 39.66 17.52
CA PHE A 774 -23.71 40.27 18.37
C PHE A 774 -23.25 41.62 18.92
N SER A 775 -21.99 41.73 19.31
CA SER A 775 -21.40 42.99 19.75
C SER A 775 -21.41 44.05 18.65
N ALA A 776 -20.99 43.70 17.44
CA ALA A 776 -21.05 44.59 16.28
C ALA A 776 -22.49 45.05 15.99
N PHE A 777 -23.45 44.13 16.00
CA PHE A 777 -24.87 44.45 15.82
C PHE A 777 -25.39 45.37 16.92
N TYR A 778 -25.10 45.08 18.19
CA TYR A 778 -25.51 45.91 19.32
C TYR A 778 -24.95 47.34 19.20
N HIS A 779 -23.66 47.49 18.91
CA HIS A 779 -23.01 48.78 18.79
C HIS A 779 -23.48 49.58 17.57
N LEU A 780 -23.85 48.90 16.48
CA LEU A 780 -24.47 49.53 15.32
C LEU A 780 -25.90 49.99 15.63
N ALA A 781 -26.72 49.11 16.21
CA ALA A 781 -28.13 49.38 16.50
C ALA A 781 -28.33 50.44 17.60
N SER A 782 -27.45 50.45 18.61
CA SER A 782 -27.48 51.46 19.69
C SER A 782 -26.86 52.80 19.30
N GLY A 783 -26.15 52.88 18.16
CA GLY A 783 -25.40 54.08 17.77
C GLY A 783 -24.12 54.33 18.58
N GLU A 784 -23.80 53.45 19.54
CA GLU A 784 -22.59 53.50 20.37
C GLU A 784 -21.31 53.27 19.55
N ILE A 785 -21.41 52.82 18.29
CA ILE A 785 -20.27 52.63 17.37
C ILE A 785 -19.40 53.90 17.22
N LYS A 786 -20.00 55.09 17.38
CA LYS A 786 -19.30 56.38 17.33
C LYS A 786 -18.19 56.51 18.40
N GLN A 787 -18.31 55.78 19.51
CA GLN A 787 -17.31 55.80 20.59
C GLN A 787 -16.02 55.07 20.23
N TYR A 788 -16.03 54.23 19.18
CA TYR A 788 -14.89 53.47 18.69
C TYR A 788 -14.20 54.13 17.49
N LEU A 789 -14.75 55.22 16.95
CA LEU A 789 -14.19 55.93 15.80
C LEU A 789 -13.17 56.98 16.25
N PRO A 790 -11.91 56.91 15.81
CA PRO A 790 -10.90 57.90 16.18
C PRO A 790 -11.23 59.26 15.56
N GLN A 791 -11.00 60.34 16.32
CA GLN A 791 -11.17 61.70 15.81
C GLN A 791 -10.06 62.02 14.79
N PRO A 792 -10.38 62.60 13.61
CA PRO A 792 -9.39 62.79 12.53
C PRO A 792 -8.21 63.72 12.87
N SER A 793 -8.40 64.67 13.78
CA SER A 793 -7.40 65.67 14.14
C SER A 793 -6.81 65.41 15.52
N GLY A 794 -5.48 65.38 15.63
CA GLY A 794 -4.77 65.31 16.92
C GLY A 794 -4.65 63.89 17.53
N PHE A 795 -5.19 62.87 16.88
CA PHE A 795 -5.22 61.50 17.39
C PHE A 795 -3.86 60.95 17.85
N PHE A 796 -2.82 61.08 17.02
CA PHE A 796 -1.48 60.58 17.34
C PHE A 796 -0.84 61.31 18.52
N HIS A 797 -1.06 62.62 18.65
CA HIS A 797 -0.58 63.40 19.78
C HIS A 797 -1.24 62.93 21.08
N ASN A 798 -2.57 62.79 21.07
CA ASN A 798 -3.35 62.34 22.23
C ASN A 798 -3.00 60.89 22.63
N MET A 799 -2.62 60.04 21.68
CA MET A 799 -2.12 58.69 21.98
C MET A 799 -0.76 58.72 22.69
N ILE A 800 0.16 59.58 22.25
CA ILE A 800 1.49 59.71 22.87
C ILE A 800 1.35 60.26 24.30
N GLU A 801 0.44 61.21 24.51
CA GLU A 801 0.12 61.75 25.84
C GLU A 801 -0.46 60.67 26.77
N GLN A 802 -1.43 59.88 26.28
CA GLN A 802 -1.98 58.75 27.03
C GLN A 802 -0.94 57.65 27.32
N ALA A 803 -0.04 57.36 26.38
CA ALA A 803 1.04 56.38 26.56
C ALA A 803 2.05 56.86 27.61
N THR A 804 2.43 58.14 27.57
CA THR A 804 3.33 58.76 28.56
C THR A 804 2.74 58.69 29.96
N PHE A 805 1.43 58.95 30.08
CA PHE A 805 0.71 58.76 31.34
C PHE A 805 0.78 57.30 31.83
N TYR A 806 0.53 56.30 30.97
CA TYR A 806 0.57 54.90 31.40
C TYR A 806 1.97 54.37 31.75
N VAL A 807 3.01 54.87 31.10
CA VAL A 807 4.40 54.45 31.36
C VAL A 807 5.00 55.16 32.58
N LYS A 808 4.60 56.41 32.83
CA LYS A 808 5.20 57.27 33.87
C LYS A 808 4.17 57.92 34.79
N GLY A 809 3.24 58.69 34.25
CA GLY A 809 2.33 59.55 35.01
C GLY A 809 1.48 58.83 36.06
N ILE A 810 1.01 57.62 35.74
CA ILE A 810 0.21 56.78 36.64
C ILE A 810 0.99 56.36 37.91
N PHE A 811 2.32 56.36 37.86
CA PHE A 811 3.19 56.03 38.99
C PHE A 811 3.65 57.24 39.78
N THR A 812 3.44 58.46 39.25
CA THR A 812 3.84 59.74 39.85
C THR A 812 2.66 60.59 40.34
N ASP A 813 1.45 60.01 40.38
CA ASP A 813 0.20 60.67 40.78
C ASP A 813 -0.17 61.89 39.89
N GLU A 814 0.20 61.84 38.61
CA GLU A 814 -0.23 62.83 37.64
C GLU A 814 -1.74 62.72 37.36
N GLU A 815 -2.40 63.82 36.98
CA GLU A 815 -3.80 63.80 36.58
C GLU A 815 -3.99 63.02 35.26
N HIS A 816 -5.08 62.26 35.16
CA HIS A 816 -5.36 61.47 33.96
C HIS A 816 -5.67 62.40 32.77
N PRO A 817 -4.97 62.31 31.63
CA PRO A 817 -5.03 63.30 30.55
C PRO A 817 -6.39 63.39 29.83
N PHE A 818 -7.20 62.33 29.95
CA PHE A 818 -8.55 62.27 29.36
C PHE A 818 -9.58 61.83 30.40
N GLU A 819 -10.60 62.65 30.66
CA GLU A 819 -11.68 62.32 31.58
C GLU A 819 -12.64 61.28 30.96
N LYS A 820 -12.94 60.21 31.70
CA LYS A 820 -13.92 59.19 31.26
C LYS A 820 -15.33 59.67 31.59
N THR A 821 -16.17 59.77 30.56
CA THR A 821 -17.60 60.10 30.70
C THR A 821 -18.45 59.01 30.05
N PRO A 822 -19.75 58.87 30.38
CA PRO A 822 -20.62 57.90 29.71
C PRO A 822 -20.69 58.04 28.19
N GLN A 823 -20.42 59.24 27.65
CA GLN A 823 -20.39 59.53 26.21
C GLN A 823 -19.01 59.34 25.58
N HIS A 824 -17.94 59.33 26.40
CA HIS A 824 -16.55 59.10 25.97
C HIS A 824 -15.89 58.08 26.91
N LYS A 825 -16.23 56.79 26.72
CA LYS A 825 -15.81 55.68 27.58
C LYS A 825 -14.38 55.20 27.33
N LEU A 826 -13.83 55.47 26.15
CA LEU A 826 -12.55 54.95 25.66
C LEU A 826 -11.54 56.08 25.45
N ASN A 827 -10.31 55.86 25.92
CA ASN A 827 -9.20 56.75 25.60
C ASN A 827 -8.68 56.53 24.16
N PRO A 828 -7.84 57.42 23.60
CA PRO A 828 -7.36 57.31 22.22
C PRO A 828 -6.65 55.98 21.89
N MET A 829 -5.87 55.42 22.82
CA MET A 829 -5.20 54.12 22.63
C MET A 829 -6.18 52.94 22.65
N GLN A 830 -7.21 53.00 23.50
CA GLN A 830 -8.28 52.00 23.56
C GLN A 830 -9.14 52.07 22.30
N GLN A 831 -9.47 53.27 21.81
CA GLN A 831 -10.15 53.46 20.52
C GLN A 831 -9.35 52.83 19.38
N LEU A 832 -8.03 53.03 19.32
CA LEU A 832 -7.18 52.38 18.33
C LEU A 832 -7.23 50.85 18.46
N THR A 833 -7.11 50.33 19.68
CA THR A 833 -7.10 48.90 19.95
C THR A 833 -8.42 48.26 19.49
N TYR A 834 -9.56 48.83 19.89
CA TYR A 834 -10.87 48.37 19.46
C TYR A 834 -11.07 48.52 17.95
N PHE A 835 -10.64 49.64 17.36
CA PHE A 835 -10.69 49.87 15.92
C PHE A 835 -9.90 48.81 15.14
N ILE A 836 -8.68 48.47 15.58
CA ILE A 836 -7.87 47.41 14.97
C ILE A 836 -8.55 46.04 15.12
N THR A 837 -9.05 45.72 16.31
CA THR A 837 -9.69 44.42 16.55
C THR A 837 -11.01 44.24 15.80
N LEU A 838 -11.80 45.31 15.64
CA LEU A 838 -13.10 45.28 14.96
C LEU A 838 -12.98 45.40 13.43
N ARG A 839 -11.93 46.07 12.92
CA ARG A 839 -11.69 46.24 11.47
C ARG A 839 -11.23 44.95 10.77
N LYS A 840 -10.76 43.93 11.51
CA LYS A 840 -10.34 42.65 10.94
C LYS A 840 -11.49 41.78 10.40
N VAL A 841 -12.75 42.22 10.51
CA VAL A 841 -13.94 41.57 9.89
C VAL A 841 -14.27 42.19 8.52
N ARG A 842 -13.25 42.40 7.67
CA ARG A 842 -13.46 42.68 6.24
C ARG A 842 -12.95 41.49 5.46
N CYS A 843 -13.88 40.60 5.11
CA CYS A 843 -13.69 39.61 4.06
C CYS A 843 -13.27 40.33 2.78
N THR A 844 -12.05 40.08 2.35
CA THR A 844 -11.63 39.94 0.95
C THR A 844 -10.59 38.85 0.94
#